data_AF-A0A1V4XZ57-F1
#
_entry.id   AF-A0A1V4XZ57-F1
#
_cell.length_a   1.000
_cell.length_b   1.000
_cell.length_c   1.000
_cell.angle_alpha   90.00
_cell.angle_beta   90.00
_cell.angle_gamma   90.00
#
_symmetry.space_group_name_H-M   'P 1'
#
loop_
_entity.id
_entity.type
_entity.pdbx_description
1 polymer ?
#
loop_
_entity_poly.entity_id
_entity_poly.type
_entity_poly.pdbx_seq_one_letter_code
_entity_poly.pdbx_strand_id
1 'polypeptide(L)'
;MRRSKIPVALVGLPCHFHGLSTMADIDVSLSGLVKYKIGLVCDRILTYSAIDYLIRQAGLAASGTVRFDFRDKACRGYPGNVVIGPPGLEPTVLPDGARNRIKNAFTPARCRICFDKMNVLADLTVCDPHGLRKTDRKGGESAVIVRTEQGRTLIRRAAADGRLHLRAADHREIMAGQRIDRKRREWRGYTEAWHGFGMELPAFYPHLAEVTEYIPDDMYRANLLPSLALDSHTSRDALFASVEDMLKQGGSGERGRERPFQRIRNALENALSALKTPSSAEARKSGRRTPADGRRPDGAPPQAGQRQKAKTAQGEGSSMLIEIKGAGFTNKGAELMLHAVLQAVKPAIPEASFAMAPRYGQPSFFARGRLGLLQKATLSRHGISWDFIGKMFPGEIREMYGVVLDEEIDVILDVSGYAYGDAFGEHKTILMAKQSQAWKRQGKKVILLPQALGPFSSRRIRDALKRLIDHADLIFARDPVSYAYVNDVAAAPANVKIAPDFTNLVSGTVPEQWNAEEHQVCIIPSHQMTDKTSSAEGTQYIPFLAQCVKHLEAKGITPFLLIHGGRKDFPAARQLQEAVNRKIEILAEQDPLRIKGILGTCDLVIASRFHALVSSLSQGVLCIGAGWSHKYETLFADYGCPELLVPIERTGGRIGEMIDTVLDRGEGEKIRMKVRTSAERQRERTASMWREVLEMIKPGSAKAKGSS
;
A
#
# COMPACT_ATOMS: atom_id res chain seq x y z
N MET A 1 -14.75 -8.66 -17.05
CA MET A 1 -15.35 -9.90 -16.51
C MET A 1 -16.08 -9.64 -15.17
N ARG A 2 -17.11 -8.78 -15.12
CA ARG A 2 -17.93 -8.52 -13.91
C ARG A 2 -19.41 -8.90 -14.16
N ARG A 3 -19.66 -10.04 -14.81
CA ARG A 3 -21.02 -10.39 -15.29
C ARG A 3 -21.73 -11.56 -14.60
N SER A 4 -21.17 -12.12 -13.51
CA SER A 4 -21.95 -13.04 -12.67
C SER A 4 -21.43 -13.06 -11.24
N LYS A 5 -22.33 -12.89 -10.26
CA LYS A 5 -22.08 -13.13 -8.82
C LYS A 5 -21.97 -14.64 -8.51
N ILE A 6 -21.51 -15.45 -9.46
CA ILE A 6 -21.42 -16.89 -9.32
C ILE A 6 -20.11 -17.20 -8.57
N PRO A 7 -20.15 -17.94 -7.46
CA PRO A 7 -18.93 -18.36 -6.78
C PRO A 7 -18.07 -19.21 -7.71
N VAL A 8 -16.79 -18.86 -7.86
CA VAL A 8 -15.85 -19.58 -8.73
C VAL A 8 -14.88 -20.43 -7.92
N ALA A 9 -14.48 -21.57 -8.48
CA ALA A 9 -13.30 -22.30 -8.02
C ALA A 9 -12.09 -21.84 -8.86
N LEU A 10 -11.01 -21.45 -8.21
CA LEU A 10 -9.77 -21.08 -8.88
C LEU A 10 -8.76 -22.21 -8.78
N VAL A 11 -8.26 -22.67 -9.92
CA VAL A 11 -7.12 -23.59 -10.03
C VAL A 11 -5.89 -22.79 -10.41
N GLY A 12 -4.82 -22.86 -9.62
CA GLY A 12 -3.69 -21.95 -9.82
C GLY A 12 -2.34 -22.44 -9.31
N LEU A 13 -1.29 -21.76 -9.77
CA LEU A 13 0.06 -21.88 -9.24
C LEU A 13 0.23 -21.00 -7.99
N PRO A 14 1.27 -21.22 -7.18
CA PRO A 14 1.54 -20.42 -6.00
C PRO A 14 1.54 -18.92 -6.31
N CYS A 15 2.22 -18.51 -7.38
CA CYS A 15 2.26 -17.12 -7.81
C CYS A 15 0.87 -16.50 -8.07
N HIS A 16 -0.09 -17.28 -8.58
CA HIS A 16 -1.46 -16.83 -8.80
C HIS A 16 -2.19 -16.62 -7.48
N PHE A 17 -2.00 -17.48 -6.48
CA PHE A 17 -2.63 -17.31 -5.17
C PHE A 17 -1.97 -16.22 -4.33
N HIS A 18 -0.66 -16.04 -4.41
CA HIS A 18 0.01 -14.84 -3.85
C HIS A 18 -0.52 -13.56 -4.50
N GLY A 19 -0.71 -13.59 -5.82
CA GLY A 19 -1.33 -12.49 -6.57
C GLY A 19 -2.78 -12.23 -6.15
N LEU A 20 -3.61 -13.28 -6.09
CA LEU A 20 -4.99 -13.21 -5.63
C LEU A 20 -5.06 -12.68 -4.20
N SER A 21 -4.21 -13.17 -3.30
CA SER A 21 -4.14 -12.70 -1.92
C SER A 21 -3.85 -11.20 -1.89
N THR A 22 -2.91 -10.72 -2.72
CA THR A 22 -2.55 -9.31 -2.84
C THR A 22 -3.65 -8.47 -3.51
N MET A 23 -4.43 -9.05 -4.42
CA MET A 23 -5.55 -8.40 -5.08
C MET A 23 -6.79 -8.33 -4.18
N ALA A 24 -7.11 -9.39 -3.44
CA ALA A 24 -8.18 -9.44 -2.44
C ALA A 24 -7.97 -8.40 -1.34
N ASP A 25 -6.69 -8.17 -1.06
CA ASP A 25 -6.15 -7.13 -0.23
C ASP A 25 -6.52 -5.72 -0.75
N ILE A 26 -6.66 -5.52 -2.07
CA ILE A 26 -7.07 -4.24 -2.71
C ILE A 26 -8.60 -4.19 -2.88
N ASP A 27 -9.21 -5.30 -3.26
CA ASP A 27 -10.63 -5.47 -3.50
C ASP A 27 -11.14 -6.71 -2.75
N VAL A 28 -11.67 -6.49 -1.55
CA VAL A 28 -12.13 -7.56 -0.65
C VAL A 28 -13.26 -8.38 -1.25
N SER A 29 -14.01 -7.84 -2.22
CA SER A 29 -15.09 -8.57 -2.89
C SER A 29 -14.56 -9.79 -3.65
N LEU A 30 -13.29 -9.79 -4.06
CA LEU A 30 -12.63 -10.93 -4.70
C LEU A 30 -12.52 -12.15 -3.76
N SER A 31 -12.40 -11.92 -2.44
CA SER A 31 -12.39 -13.01 -1.44
C SER A 31 -13.73 -13.73 -1.38
N GLY A 32 -14.84 -13.02 -1.58
CA GLY A 32 -16.18 -13.59 -1.58
C GLY A 32 -16.54 -14.31 -2.89
N LEU A 33 -15.86 -13.96 -3.99
CA LEU A 33 -16.08 -14.58 -5.30
C LEU A 33 -15.35 -15.92 -5.46
N VAL A 34 -14.14 -16.06 -4.91
CA VAL A 34 -13.36 -17.30 -5.01
C VAL A 34 -13.74 -18.24 -3.87
N LYS A 35 -14.67 -19.16 -4.15
CA LYS A 35 -15.19 -20.13 -3.18
C LYS A 35 -14.22 -21.26 -2.87
N TYR A 36 -13.41 -21.69 -3.83
CA TYR A 36 -12.45 -22.78 -3.61
C TYR A 36 -11.13 -22.45 -4.29
N LYS A 37 -10.01 -22.65 -3.58
CA LYS A 37 -8.65 -22.47 -4.09
C LYS A 37 -7.97 -23.82 -4.22
N ILE A 38 -7.83 -24.31 -5.45
CA ILE A 38 -7.16 -25.57 -5.77
C ILE A 38 -5.76 -25.25 -6.29
N GLY A 39 -4.76 -25.49 -5.46
CA GLY A 39 -3.37 -25.25 -5.73
C GLY A 39 -2.70 -26.39 -6.47
N LEU A 40 -1.85 -26.06 -7.44
CA LEU A 40 -0.91 -27.00 -8.05
C LEU A 40 0.49 -26.80 -7.45
N VAL A 41 1.22 -27.89 -7.20
CA VAL A 41 2.64 -27.82 -6.84
C VAL A 41 3.43 -27.29 -8.05
N CYS A 42 4.32 -26.33 -7.79
CA CYS A 42 5.08 -25.65 -8.84
C CYS A 42 6.57 -26.03 -8.80
N ASP A 43 7.15 -26.37 -9.95
CA ASP A 43 8.61 -26.39 -10.12
C ASP A 43 9.09 -24.99 -10.51
N ARG A 44 8.71 -24.56 -11.72
CA ARG A 44 9.01 -23.23 -12.26
C ARG A 44 8.06 -22.83 -13.38
N ILE A 45 7.89 -21.52 -13.56
CA ILE A 45 7.27 -20.94 -14.76
C ILE A 45 8.36 -20.59 -15.77
N LEU A 46 8.04 -20.72 -17.05
CA LEU A 46 8.89 -20.26 -18.15
C LEU A 46 8.21 -19.06 -18.83
N THR A 47 9.00 -18.14 -19.37
CA THR A 47 8.46 -17.05 -20.19
C THR A 47 7.83 -17.60 -21.47
N TYR A 48 6.93 -16.83 -22.10
CA TYR A 48 6.36 -17.19 -23.40
C TYR A 48 7.45 -17.38 -24.48
N SER A 49 8.62 -16.77 -24.29
CA SER A 49 9.79 -16.98 -25.15
C SER A 49 10.29 -18.41 -25.22
N ALA A 50 10.03 -19.23 -24.20
CA ALA A 50 10.33 -20.64 -24.26
C ALA A 50 9.51 -21.36 -25.34
N ILE A 51 8.26 -20.94 -25.58
CA ILE A 51 7.39 -21.52 -26.61
C ILE A 51 7.96 -21.16 -27.99
N ASP A 52 8.23 -19.88 -28.22
CA ASP A 52 8.80 -19.38 -29.48
C ASP A 52 10.15 -20.05 -29.78
N TYR A 53 10.99 -20.28 -28.76
CA TYR A 53 12.24 -21.01 -28.89
C TYR A 53 12.03 -22.46 -29.31
N LEU A 54 11.07 -23.18 -28.71
CA LEU A 54 10.76 -24.57 -29.08
C LEU A 54 10.17 -24.66 -30.50
N ILE A 55 9.34 -23.69 -30.91
CA ILE A 55 8.84 -23.59 -32.28
C ILE A 55 9.99 -23.41 -33.27
N ARG A 56 10.97 -22.57 -32.94
CA ARG A 56 12.20 -22.40 -33.72
C ARG A 56 13.02 -23.69 -33.79
N GLN A 57 13.17 -24.42 -32.67
CA GLN A 57 13.85 -25.72 -32.66
C GLN A 57 13.15 -26.77 -33.52
N ALA A 58 11.82 -26.67 -33.68
CA ALA A 58 11.06 -27.50 -34.60
C ALA A 58 11.17 -27.06 -36.07
N GLY A 59 11.90 -25.98 -36.38
CA GLY A 59 12.01 -25.44 -37.74
C GLY A 59 10.77 -24.70 -38.22
N LEU A 60 9.86 -24.31 -37.32
CA LEU A 60 8.54 -23.77 -37.65
C LEU A 60 8.39 -22.28 -37.31
N ALA A 61 9.49 -21.54 -37.17
CA ALA A 61 9.47 -20.12 -36.77
C ALA A 61 8.80 -19.19 -37.79
N ALA A 62 8.82 -19.55 -39.08
CA ALA A 62 8.16 -18.81 -40.16
C ALA A 62 6.72 -19.29 -40.43
N SER A 63 6.27 -20.32 -39.73
CA SER A 63 4.91 -20.85 -39.88
C SER A 63 3.91 -19.92 -39.19
N GLY A 64 2.73 -19.74 -39.78
CA GLY A 64 1.66 -18.92 -39.21
C GLY A 64 1.09 -19.52 -37.92
N THR A 65 -0.04 -20.23 -38.02
CA THR A 65 -0.63 -20.90 -36.86
C THR A 65 0.00 -22.29 -36.68
N VAL A 66 0.41 -22.62 -35.45
CA VAL A 66 0.91 -23.95 -35.09
C VAL A 66 0.10 -24.54 -33.95
N ARG A 67 -0.10 -25.86 -33.98
CA ARG A 67 -0.51 -26.66 -32.83
C ARG A 67 0.72 -26.96 -31.99
N PHE A 68 0.61 -26.75 -30.67
CA PHE A 68 1.69 -26.96 -29.72
C PHE A 68 1.22 -27.85 -28.56
N ASP A 69 1.72 -29.07 -28.50
CA ASP A 69 1.47 -30.01 -27.41
C ASP A 69 2.70 -30.10 -26.50
N PHE A 70 2.58 -29.64 -25.26
CA PHE A 70 3.70 -29.61 -24.30
C PHE A 70 4.15 -31.01 -23.84
N ARG A 71 3.24 -32.00 -23.93
CA ARG A 71 3.39 -33.37 -23.40
C ARG A 71 2.43 -34.30 -24.14
N ASP A 72 2.74 -34.67 -25.37
CA ASP A 72 2.00 -35.71 -26.08
C ASP A 72 2.45 -37.10 -25.61
N LYS A 73 1.54 -37.83 -24.95
CA LYS A 73 1.79 -39.18 -24.42
C LYS A 73 1.71 -40.27 -25.49
N ALA A 74 1.10 -40.00 -26.64
CA ALA A 74 1.11 -40.93 -27.78
C ALA A 74 2.54 -41.12 -28.31
N CYS A 75 3.37 -40.08 -28.17
CA CYS A 75 4.78 -40.11 -28.51
C CYS A 75 5.63 -40.52 -27.30
N ARG A 76 6.06 -41.80 -27.25
CA ARG A 76 7.02 -42.36 -26.27
C ARG A 76 6.54 -42.46 -24.81
N GLY A 77 5.23 -42.39 -24.55
CA GLY A 77 4.65 -42.66 -23.23
C GLY A 77 4.88 -41.54 -22.21
N TYR A 78 4.59 -41.80 -20.92
CA TYR A 78 4.72 -40.80 -19.85
C TYR A 78 6.19 -40.36 -19.65
N PRO A 79 6.50 -39.04 -19.57
CA PRO A 79 5.59 -37.90 -19.42
C PRO A 79 5.14 -37.22 -20.73
N GLY A 80 5.53 -37.74 -21.89
CA GLY A 80 5.23 -37.23 -23.22
C GLY A 80 6.26 -36.23 -23.76
N ASN A 81 6.41 -36.21 -25.08
CA ASN A 81 7.32 -35.30 -25.78
C ASN A 81 6.61 -33.98 -26.16
N VAL A 82 7.41 -32.97 -26.51
CA VAL A 82 6.87 -31.73 -27.12
C VAL A 82 6.61 -32.01 -28.60
N VAL A 83 5.40 -31.76 -29.07
CA VAL A 83 4.97 -31.99 -30.45
C VAL A 83 4.44 -30.68 -31.02
N ILE A 84 4.98 -30.26 -32.16
CA ILE A 84 4.67 -28.96 -32.78
C ILE A 84 4.45 -29.17 -34.27
N GLY A 85 3.32 -28.73 -34.80
CA GLY A 85 3.02 -28.87 -36.23
C GLY A 85 1.97 -27.87 -36.72
N PRO A 86 1.97 -27.53 -38.02
CA PRO A 86 0.86 -26.80 -38.61
C PRO A 86 -0.44 -27.62 -38.52
N PRO A 87 -1.62 -26.98 -38.40
CA PRO A 87 -2.89 -27.70 -38.46
C PRO A 87 -3.01 -28.54 -39.74
N GLY A 88 -3.30 -29.84 -39.61
CA GLY A 88 -3.53 -30.75 -40.74
C GLY A 88 -2.28 -31.29 -41.45
N LEU A 89 -1.08 -30.97 -40.97
CA LEU A 89 0.19 -31.51 -41.48
C LEU A 89 0.91 -32.36 -40.43
N GLU A 90 1.87 -33.17 -40.90
CA GLU A 90 2.71 -34.01 -40.04
C GLU A 90 3.47 -33.15 -39.01
N PRO A 91 3.34 -33.42 -37.70
CA PRO A 91 3.97 -32.63 -36.67
C PRO A 91 5.43 -33.04 -36.43
N THR A 92 6.22 -32.09 -35.96
CA THR A 92 7.60 -32.32 -35.48
C THR A 92 7.58 -32.73 -34.01
N VAL A 93 8.15 -33.90 -33.72
CA VAL A 93 8.35 -34.37 -32.34
C VAL A 93 9.75 -33.96 -31.87
N LEU A 94 9.82 -33.06 -30.89
CA LEU A 94 11.11 -32.68 -30.32
C LEU A 94 11.71 -33.80 -29.47
N PRO A 95 13.05 -33.87 -29.37
CA PRO A 95 13.73 -34.90 -28.58
C PRO A 95 13.31 -34.86 -27.11
N ASP A 96 13.40 -36.02 -26.45
CA ASP A 96 13.10 -36.11 -25.03
C ASP A 96 13.97 -35.12 -24.21
N GLY A 97 13.38 -34.55 -23.18
CA GLY A 97 14.00 -33.55 -22.34
C GLY A 97 14.18 -32.16 -22.96
N ALA A 98 13.74 -31.90 -24.21
CA ALA A 98 13.86 -30.58 -24.85
C ALA A 98 13.38 -29.42 -23.95
N ARG A 99 12.18 -29.56 -23.39
CA ARG A 99 11.63 -28.59 -22.44
C ARG A 99 12.48 -28.45 -21.17
N ASN A 100 13.04 -29.55 -20.65
CA ASN A 100 13.86 -29.54 -19.44
C ASN A 100 15.21 -28.85 -19.66
N ARG A 101 15.84 -29.01 -20.83
CA ARG A 101 17.12 -28.39 -21.17
C ARG A 101 17.05 -26.85 -21.12
N ILE A 102 15.96 -26.28 -21.59
CA ILE A 102 15.81 -24.81 -21.69
C ILE A 102 15.28 -24.17 -20.39
N LYS A 103 14.90 -24.96 -19.39
CA LYS A 103 14.23 -24.47 -18.18
C LYS A 103 14.99 -23.34 -17.51
N ASN A 104 16.30 -23.51 -17.31
CA ASN A 104 17.09 -22.51 -16.58
C ASN A 104 17.17 -21.17 -17.33
N ALA A 105 17.21 -21.21 -18.66
CA ALA A 105 17.40 -20.03 -19.50
C ALA A 105 16.15 -19.16 -19.57
N PHE A 106 14.95 -19.75 -19.48
CA PHE A 106 13.68 -19.02 -19.57
C PHE A 106 12.94 -18.87 -18.22
N THR A 107 13.57 -19.17 -17.09
CA THR A 107 12.95 -19.01 -15.77
C THR A 107 13.06 -17.55 -15.30
N PRO A 108 11.96 -16.84 -15.02
CA PRO A 108 12.01 -15.48 -14.49
C PRO A 108 12.67 -15.40 -13.10
N ALA A 109 13.31 -14.27 -12.79
CA ALA A 109 13.98 -14.06 -11.50
C ALA A 109 13.03 -14.26 -10.31
N ARG A 110 11.76 -13.81 -10.42
CA ARG A 110 10.73 -14.02 -9.38
C ARG A 110 10.53 -15.50 -9.02
N CYS A 111 10.67 -16.41 -9.98
CA CYS A 111 10.52 -17.83 -9.73
C CYS A 111 11.68 -18.42 -8.90
N ARG A 112 12.89 -17.84 -9.03
CA ARG A 112 14.09 -18.25 -8.28
C ARG A 112 13.99 -17.87 -6.80
N ILE A 113 13.47 -16.68 -6.51
CA ILE A 113 13.29 -16.15 -5.14
C ILE A 113 11.94 -16.52 -4.50
N CYS A 114 11.09 -17.28 -5.18
CA CYS A 114 9.82 -17.77 -4.62
C CYS A 114 10.08 -18.95 -3.67
N PHE A 115 9.61 -18.88 -2.43
CA PHE A 115 9.70 -20.00 -1.48
C PHE A 115 8.58 -21.04 -1.71
N ASP A 116 7.44 -20.59 -2.22
CA ASP A 116 6.19 -21.34 -2.18
C ASP A 116 6.10 -22.32 -3.37
N LYS A 117 6.68 -23.51 -3.19
CA LYS A 117 6.49 -24.65 -4.11
C LYS A 117 5.18 -25.39 -3.85
N MET A 118 4.75 -25.42 -2.59
CA MET A 118 3.65 -26.26 -2.09
C MET A 118 2.29 -25.57 -2.10
N ASN A 119 2.21 -24.37 -2.67
CA ASN A 119 0.99 -23.60 -2.84
C ASN A 119 0.24 -23.43 -1.51
N VAL A 120 0.94 -22.85 -0.53
CA VAL A 120 0.51 -22.84 0.88
C VAL A 120 -0.77 -22.03 1.13
N LEU A 121 -1.16 -21.16 0.20
CA LEU A 121 -2.36 -20.33 0.28
C LEU A 121 -3.64 -21.00 -0.26
N ALA A 122 -3.50 -22.20 -0.86
CA ALA A 122 -4.64 -22.95 -1.39
C ALA A 122 -5.43 -23.67 -0.29
N ASP A 123 -6.68 -24.02 -0.57
CA ASP A 123 -7.51 -24.88 0.30
C ASP A 123 -7.11 -26.36 0.18
N LEU A 124 -6.75 -26.74 -1.05
CA LEU A 124 -6.24 -28.04 -1.45
C LEU A 124 -5.01 -27.84 -2.31
N THR A 125 -3.96 -28.64 -2.14
CA THR A 125 -2.82 -28.67 -3.04
C THR A 125 -2.73 -30.03 -3.71
N VAL A 126 -2.73 -30.07 -5.04
CA VAL A 126 -2.62 -31.28 -5.87
C VAL A 126 -1.24 -31.34 -6.51
N CYS A 127 -0.64 -32.53 -6.54
CA CYS A 127 0.64 -32.75 -7.20
C CYS A 127 0.80 -34.15 -7.77
N ASP A 128 1.78 -34.29 -8.66
CA ASP A 128 2.25 -35.59 -9.10
C ASP A 128 2.71 -36.42 -7.88
N PRO A 129 2.43 -37.73 -7.84
CA PRO A 129 2.69 -38.62 -6.69
C PRO A 129 4.16 -39.04 -6.62
N HIS A 130 5.08 -38.11 -6.89
CA HIS A 130 6.52 -38.37 -6.79
C HIS A 130 6.88 -38.82 -5.38
N GLY A 131 7.70 -39.87 -5.27
CA GLY A 131 8.13 -40.42 -3.98
C GLY A 131 7.13 -41.34 -3.28
N LEU A 132 5.87 -41.39 -3.72
CA LEU A 132 4.85 -42.26 -3.10
C LEU A 132 4.96 -43.71 -3.55
N ARG A 133 4.86 -44.62 -2.57
CA ARG A 133 4.81 -46.07 -2.81
C ARG A 133 3.44 -46.49 -3.38
N LYS A 134 3.44 -47.59 -4.14
CA LYS A 134 2.23 -48.23 -4.71
C LYS A 134 1.34 -47.31 -5.56
N THR A 135 1.96 -46.38 -6.29
CA THR A 135 1.27 -45.46 -7.18
C THR A 135 0.85 -46.18 -8.47
N ASP A 136 -0.44 -46.13 -8.84
CA ASP A 136 -0.91 -46.57 -10.15
C ASP A 136 -0.34 -45.68 -11.26
N ARG A 137 0.63 -46.22 -12.00
CA ARG A 137 1.27 -45.55 -13.15
C ARG A 137 0.50 -45.76 -14.46
N LYS A 138 -0.47 -46.69 -14.49
CA LYS A 138 -1.25 -47.02 -15.67
C LYS A 138 -2.54 -46.19 -15.73
N GLY A 139 -3.32 -46.16 -14.64
CA GLY A 139 -4.48 -45.29 -14.48
C GLY A 139 -4.13 -43.86 -14.09
N GLY A 140 -2.95 -43.67 -13.46
CA GLY A 140 -2.46 -42.37 -13.02
C GLY A 140 -3.06 -41.95 -11.68
N GLU A 141 -2.21 -41.68 -10.71
CA GLU A 141 -2.61 -41.11 -9.41
C GLU A 141 -2.10 -39.67 -9.26
N SER A 142 -2.75 -38.92 -8.38
CA SER A 142 -2.27 -37.61 -7.90
C SER A 142 -2.30 -37.60 -6.39
N ALA A 143 -1.33 -36.95 -5.77
CA ALA A 143 -1.35 -36.69 -4.34
C ALA A 143 -2.11 -35.38 -4.07
N VAL A 144 -2.85 -35.35 -2.96
CA VAL A 144 -3.56 -34.15 -2.52
C VAL A 144 -3.30 -33.87 -1.05
N ILE A 145 -3.02 -32.61 -0.74
CA ILE A 145 -2.82 -32.08 0.62
C ILE A 145 -3.98 -31.15 0.92
N VAL A 146 -4.71 -31.43 1.99
CA VAL A 146 -5.80 -30.59 2.48
C VAL A 146 -5.25 -29.58 3.48
N ARG A 147 -5.52 -28.28 3.26
CA ARG A 147 -4.96 -27.19 4.08
C ARG A 147 -5.99 -26.46 4.94
N THR A 148 -7.22 -26.35 4.47
CA THR A 148 -8.30 -25.60 5.14
C THR A 148 -9.52 -26.48 5.38
N GLU A 149 -10.40 -26.05 6.30
CA GLU A 149 -11.67 -26.75 6.55
C GLU A 149 -12.59 -26.73 5.32
N GLN A 150 -12.51 -25.66 4.53
CA GLN A 150 -13.22 -25.56 3.26
C GLN A 150 -12.72 -26.62 2.25
N GLY A 151 -11.40 -26.81 2.13
CA GLY A 151 -10.82 -27.88 1.33
C GLY A 151 -11.20 -29.27 1.85
N ARG A 152 -11.20 -29.46 3.17
CA ARG A 152 -11.59 -30.71 3.83
C ARG A 152 -13.04 -31.09 3.52
N THR A 153 -13.95 -30.12 3.64
CA THR A 153 -15.36 -30.29 3.30
C THR A 153 -15.53 -30.66 1.82
N LEU A 154 -14.83 -29.95 0.93
CA LEU A 154 -14.88 -30.21 -0.52
C LEU A 154 -14.42 -31.63 -0.86
N ILE A 155 -13.27 -32.07 -0.34
CA ILE A 155 -12.71 -33.39 -0.65
C ILE A 155 -13.57 -34.53 -0.08
N ARG A 156 -14.09 -34.38 1.14
CA ARG A 156 -14.96 -35.38 1.76
C ARG A 156 -16.25 -35.55 1.00
N ARG A 157 -16.86 -34.44 0.58
CA ARG A 157 -18.07 -34.47 -0.24
C ARG A 157 -17.81 -35.14 -1.58
N ALA A 158 -16.72 -34.78 -2.26
CA ALA A 158 -16.35 -35.40 -3.53
C ALA A 158 -16.10 -36.92 -3.40
N ALA A 159 -15.51 -37.37 -2.28
CA ALA A 159 -15.32 -38.79 -2.01
C ALA A 159 -16.66 -39.50 -1.70
N ALA A 160 -17.52 -38.90 -0.88
CA ALA A 160 -18.84 -39.44 -0.55
C ALA A 160 -19.75 -39.55 -1.79
N ASP A 161 -19.67 -38.57 -2.69
CA ASP A 161 -20.41 -38.53 -3.96
C ASP A 161 -19.80 -39.47 -5.03
N GLY A 162 -18.78 -40.27 -4.70
CA GLY A 162 -18.12 -41.19 -5.63
C GLY A 162 -17.32 -40.51 -6.75
N ARG A 163 -17.05 -39.20 -6.63
CA ARG A 163 -16.30 -38.41 -7.64
C ARG A 163 -14.78 -38.58 -7.51
N LEU A 164 -14.31 -38.99 -6.33
CA LEU A 164 -12.89 -39.21 -6.04
C LEU A 164 -12.70 -40.50 -5.25
N HIS A 165 -11.69 -41.28 -5.61
CA HIS A 165 -11.20 -42.38 -4.80
C HIS A 165 -9.93 -41.92 -4.07
N LEU A 166 -9.95 -42.00 -2.74
CA LEU A 166 -8.85 -41.53 -1.90
C LEU A 166 -8.24 -42.70 -1.13
N ARG A 167 -6.91 -42.70 -1.06
CA ARG A 167 -6.13 -43.54 -0.14
C ARG A 167 -5.25 -42.64 0.72
N ALA A 168 -5.00 -43.06 1.95
CA ALA A 168 -4.07 -42.35 2.82
C ALA A 168 -2.65 -42.38 2.23
N ALA A 169 -1.93 -41.27 2.39
CA ALA A 169 -0.52 -41.13 2.02
C ALA A 169 0.20 -40.33 3.11
N ASP A 170 1.45 -40.67 3.39
CA ASP A 170 2.26 -39.93 4.36
C ASP A 170 2.69 -38.59 3.77
N HIS A 171 2.37 -37.51 4.48
CA HIS A 171 2.78 -36.15 4.10
C HIS A 171 4.30 -36.02 3.95
N ARG A 172 5.10 -36.71 4.77
CA ARG A 172 6.57 -36.71 4.68
C ARG A 172 7.07 -37.32 3.37
N GLU A 173 6.44 -38.39 2.90
CA GLU A 173 6.76 -38.99 1.59
C GLU A 173 6.46 -38.02 0.44
N ILE A 174 5.33 -37.29 0.52
CA ILE A 174 4.99 -36.24 -0.47
C ILE A 174 6.04 -35.13 -0.45
N MET A 175 6.42 -34.63 0.72
CA MET A 175 7.40 -33.55 0.87
C MET A 175 8.79 -33.96 0.36
N ALA A 176 9.21 -35.19 0.66
CA ALA A 176 10.47 -35.76 0.17
C ALA A 176 10.43 -35.93 -1.35
N GLY A 177 9.36 -36.48 -1.90
CA GLY A 177 9.17 -36.68 -3.34
C GLY A 177 9.13 -35.37 -4.13
N GLN A 178 8.57 -34.31 -3.53
CA GLN A 178 8.58 -32.96 -4.09
C GLN A 178 9.89 -32.20 -3.82
N ARG A 179 10.86 -32.81 -3.13
CA ARG A 179 12.19 -32.24 -2.83
C ARG A 179 12.11 -30.89 -2.12
N ILE A 180 11.26 -30.77 -1.10
CA ILE A 180 11.03 -29.49 -0.43
C ILE A 180 12.26 -28.97 0.32
N ASP A 181 13.09 -29.83 0.90
CA ASP A 181 14.31 -29.37 1.58
C ASP A 181 15.32 -28.78 0.59
N ARG A 182 15.42 -29.36 -0.62
CA ARG A 182 16.19 -28.75 -1.71
C ARG A 182 15.63 -27.38 -2.07
N LYS A 183 14.31 -27.25 -2.18
CA LYS A 183 13.67 -25.96 -2.50
C LYS A 183 13.94 -24.90 -1.43
N ARG A 184 13.93 -25.27 -0.15
CA ARG A 184 14.26 -24.37 0.97
C ARG A 184 15.69 -23.84 0.86
N ARG A 185 16.66 -24.73 0.63
CA ARG A 185 18.07 -24.34 0.42
C ARG A 185 18.26 -23.45 -0.81
N GLU A 186 17.68 -23.84 -1.94
CA GLU A 186 17.74 -23.04 -3.17
C GLU A 186 17.09 -21.67 -2.97
N TRP A 187 15.94 -21.59 -2.32
CA TRP A 187 15.28 -20.32 -2.01
C TRP A 187 16.19 -19.41 -1.19
N ARG A 188 16.81 -19.92 -0.12
CA ARG A 188 17.71 -19.13 0.71
C ARG A 188 18.91 -18.64 -0.11
N GLY A 189 19.58 -19.54 -0.84
CA GLY A 189 20.72 -19.19 -1.69
C GLY A 189 20.40 -18.17 -2.78
N TYR A 190 19.28 -18.32 -3.50
CA TYR A 190 18.86 -17.34 -4.51
C TYR A 190 18.47 -16.00 -3.90
N THR A 191 17.87 -15.99 -2.72
CA THR A 191 17.46 -14.74 -2.07
C THR A 191 18.65 -13.95 -1.51
N GLU A 192 19.68 -14.65 -1.03
CA GLU A 192 20.96 -14.05 -0.64
C GLU A 192 21.73 -13.52 -1.86
N ALA A 193 21.75 -14.28 -2.97
CA ALA A 193 22.32 -13.80 -4.24
C ALA A 193 21.59 -12.56 -4.76
N TRP A 194 20.26 -12.55 -4.70
CA TRP A 194 19.42 -11.40 -5.02
C TRP A 194 19.76 -10.18 -4.18
N HIS A 195 19.89 -10.35 -2.86
CA HIS A 195 20.31 -9.27 -1.96
C HIS A 195 21.74 -8.79 -2.27
N GLY A 196 22.65 -9.71 -2.60
CA GLY A 196 24.02 -9.40 -3.01
C GLY A 196 24.12 -8.56 -4.28
N PHE A 197 23.09 -8.55 -5.14
CA PHE A 197 22.99 -7.62 -6.27
C PHE A 197 22.50 -6.21 -5.87
N GLY A 198 22.14 -6.00 -4.60
CA GLY A 198 21.62 -4.74 -4.07
C GLY A 198 20.10 -4.61 -4.19
N MET A 199 19.39 -5.71 -4.43
CA MET A 199 17.94 -5.72 -4.53
C MET A 199 17.31 -5.88 -3.13
N GLU A 200 16.12 -5.30 -2.95
CA GLU A 200 15.36 -5.41 -1.71
C GLU A 200 14.88 -6.85 -1.48
N LEU A 201 14.98 -7.31 -0.23
CA LEU A 201 14.54 -8.63 0.18
C LEU A 201 13.00 -8.72 0.21
N PRO A 202 12.39 -9.86 -0.17
CA PRO A 202 10.95 -10.03 -0.05
C PRO A 202 10.47 -9.90 1.41
N ALA A 203 9.27 -9.36 1.62
CA ALA A 203 8.72 -9.11 2.96
C ALA A 203 8.62 -10.37 3.85
N PHE A 204 8.47 -11.56 3.24
CA PHE A 204 8.44 -12.84 3.96
C PHE A 204 9.84 -13.37 4.36
N TYR A 205 10.92 -12.71 3.93
CA TYR A 205 12.28 -13.19 4.15
C TYR A 205 12.63 -13.35 5.63
N PRO A 206 12.39 -12.38 6.53
CA PRO A 206 12.75 -12.54 7.95
C PRO A 206 12.09 -13.76 8.59
N HIS A 207 10.83 -14.03 8.25
CA HIS A 207 10.05 -15.14 8.81
C HIS A 207 10.52 -16.52 8.37
N LEU A 208 11.09 -16.63 7.17
CA LEU A 208 11.55 -17.91 6.62
C LEU A 208 13.04 -18.11 6.82
N ALA A 209 13.81 -17.03 6.93
CA ALA A 209 15.24 -17.06 7.13
C ALA A 209 15.64 -17.81 8.40
N GLU A 210 14.84 -17.73 9.47
CA GLU A 210 15.07 -18.40 10.75
C GLU A 210 14.99 -19.94 10.64
N VAL A 211 14.22 -20.45 9.68
CA VAL A 211 13.92 -21.89 9.53
C VAL A 211 14.54 -22.50 8.26
N THR A 212 15.44 -21.77 7.61
CA THR A 212 16.15 -22.23 6.40
C THR A 212 17.64 -22.00 6.53
N GLU A 213 18.42 -23.06 6.31
CA GLU A 213 19.86 -22.99 6.26
C GLU A 213 20.35 -22.27 4.99
N TYR A 214 21.35 -21.40 5.16
CA TYR A 214 22.07 -20.78 4.05
C TYR A 214 23.37 -21.54 3.77
N ILE A 215 23.47 -22.07 2.55
CA ILE A 215 24.69 -22.70 2.04
C ILE A 215 25.16 -21.86 0.85
N PRO A 216 26.29 -21.14 0.93
CA PRO A 216 26.83 -20.35 -0.18
C PRO A 216 27.17 -21.23 -1.39
N ASP A 217 26.78 -20.78 -2.58
CA ASP A 217 27.13 -21.41 -3.86
C ASP A 217 27.07 -20.36 -4.99
N ASP A 218 28.16 -20.24 -5.76
CA ASP A 218 28.25 -19.30 -6.89
C ASP A 218 27.21 -19.60 -7.99
N MET A 219 26.73 -20.84 -8.05
CA MET A 219 25.64 -21.26 -8.92
C MET A 219 24.40 -20.37 -8.76
N TYR A 220 24.08 -19.88 -7.54
CA TYR A 220 22.89 -19.05 -7.33
C TYR A 220 22.99 -17.73 -8.08
N ARG A 221 24.14 -17.06 -8.00
CA ARG A 221 24.42 -15.83 -8.75
C ARG A 221 24.45 -16.12 -10.25
N ALA A 222 25.15 -17.16 -10.67
CA ALA A 222 25.27 -17.56 -12.07
C ALA A 222 23.91 -17.85 -12.73
N ASN A 223 22.99 -18.50 -12.02
CA ASN A 223 21.65 -18.82 -12.52
C ASN A 223 20.67 -17.64 -12.43
N LEU A 224 20.85 -16.73 -11.47
CA LEU A 224 19.97 -15.58 -11.28
C LEU A 224 20.25 -14.48 -12.31
N LEU A 225 21.51 -14.28 -12.73
CA LEU A 225 21.90 -13.27 -13.71
C LEU A 225 21.14 -13.39 -15.05
N PRO A 226 21.11 -14.56 -15.73
CA PRO A 226 20.30 -14.70 -16.94
C PRO A 226 18.81 -14.49 -16.69
N SER A 227 18.31 -14.88 -15.51
CA SER A 227 16.91 -14.70 -15.14
C SER A 227 16.54 -13.21 -15.00
N LEU A 228 17.50 -12.35 -14.62
CA LEU A 228 17.36 -10.89 -14.56
C LEU A 228 17.51 -10.23 -15.93
N ALA A 229 18.31 -10.82 -16.82
CA ALA A 229 18.56 -10.32 -18.17
C ALA A 229 17.45 -10.67 -19.18
N LEU A 230 16.46 -11.48 -18.81
CA LEU A 230 15.39 -11.91 -19.72
C LEU A 230 14.68 -10.72 -20.40
N ASP A 231 14.43 -9.65 -19.66
CA ASP A 231 13.74 -8.44 -20.15
C ASP A 231 14.69 -7.40 -20.77
N SER A 232 16.02 -7.62 -20.73
CA SER A 232 17.01 -6.67 -21.27
C SER A 232 17.43 -6.95 -22.71
N HIS A 233 16.92 -8.02 -23.33
CA HIS A 233 17.24 -8.34 -24.72
C HIS A 233 16.41 -7.49 -25.67
N THR A 234 17.06 -6.90 -26.68
CA THR A 234 16.42 -5.99 -27.65
C THR A 234 15.54 -6.70 -28.68
N SER A 235 15.68 -8.02 -28.84
CA SER A 235 14.87 -8.84 -29.75
C SER A 235 14.80 -10.30 -29.30
N ARG A 236 13.88 -11.08 -29.88
CA ARG A 236 13.80 -12.54 -29.65
C ARG A 236 15.03 -13.28 -30.16
N ASP A 237 15.60 -12.85 -31.29
CA ASP A 237 16.83 -13.43 -31.81
C ASP A 237 18.02 -13.22 -30.87
N ALA A 238 18.15 -12.03 -30.30
CA ALA A 238 19.20 -11.74 -29.31
C ALA A 238 19.06 -12.63 -28.06
N LEU A 239 17.82 -12.82 -27.58
CA LEU A 239 17.54 -13.72 -26.48
C LEU A 239 17.89 -15.18 -26.84
N PHE A 240 17.49 -15.66 -28.00
CA PHE A 240 17.74 -17.04 -28.41
C PHE A 240 19.21 -17.33 -28.64
N ALA A 241 19.98 -16.39 -29.20
CA ALA A 241 21.42 -16.51 -29.31
C ALA A 241 22.08 -16.64 -27.92
N SER A 242 21.66 -15.81 -26.95
CA SER A 242 22.16 -15.93 -25.57
C SER A 242 21.80 -17.27 -24.91
N VAL A 243 20.59 -17.79 -25.17
CA VAL A 243 20.15 -19.10 -24.69
C VAL A 243 20.99 -20.21 -25.31
N GLU A 244 21.25 -20.17 -26.61
CA GLU A 244 22.09 -21.16 -27.29
C GLU A 244 23.52 -21.18 -26.75
N ASP A 245 24.11 -20.01 -26.50
CA ASP A 245 25.44 -19.90 -25.89
C ASP A 245 25.47 -20.51 -24.48
N MET A 246 24.43 -20.25 -23.68
CA MET A 246 24.28 -20.86 -22.35
C MET A 246 24.17 -22.39 -22.42
N LEU A 247 23.40 -22.91 -23.38
CA LEU A 247 23.22 -24.34 -23.55
C LEU A 247 24.50 -25.03 -24.04
N LYS A 248 25.28 -24.38 -24.92
CA LYS A 248 26.59 -24.87 -25.38
C LYS A 248 27.59 -24.97 -24.23
N GLN A 249 27.65 -23.95 -23.37
CA GLN A 249 28.56 -23.90 -22.21
C GLN A 249 28.18 -24.89 -21.10
N GLY A 250 26.89 -25.23 -20.96
CA GLY A 250 26.42 -26.22 -19.98
C GLY A 250 26.66 -27.69 -20.35
N GLY A 251 27.09 -27.97 -21.60
CA GLY A 251 27.33 -29.32 -22.12
C GLY A 251 28.78 -29.81 -22.03
N SER A 252 29.76 -28.91 -21.83
CA SER A 252 31.17 -29.26 -21.68
C SER A 252 31.49 -29.51 -20.20
N GLY A 253 31.76 -30.77 -19.84
CA GLY A 253 32.10 -31.20 -18.48
C GLY A 253 33.48 -30.76 -17.97
N GLU A 254 33.83 -29.48 -18.08
CA GLU A 254 35.06 -28.93 -17.51
C GLU A 254 34.73 -27.92 -16.40
N ARG A 255 34.90 -28.38 -15.15
CA ARG A 255 35.06 -27.51 -13.98
C ARG A 255 36.38 -26.76 -14.13
N GLY A 256 36.31 -25.48 -14.46
CA GLY A 256 37.42 -24.54 -14.33
C GLY A 256 37.87 -23.92 -15.64
N ARG A 257 37.22 -22.81 -16.03
CA ARG A 257 37.86 -21.69 -16.73
C ARG A 257 36.93 -20.49 -16.79
N GLU A 258 37.49 -19.30 -16.62
CA GLU A 258 36.76 -18.04 -16.62
C GLU A 258 36.12 -17.73 -17.99
N ARG A 259 34.78 -17.57 -17.96
CA ARG A 259 33.94 -16.50 -18.53
C ARG A 259 34.03 -16.16 -20.03
N PRO A 260 32.85 -16.22 -20.70
CA PRO A 260 32.35 -15.14 -21.57
C PRO A 260 31.41 -14.16 -20.82
N PHE A 261 31.19 -14.39 -19.53
CA PHE A 261 30.38 -13.54 -18.64
C PHE A 261 30.94 -12.13 -18.42
N GLN A 262 32.12 -11.78 -18.94
CA GLN A 262 32.66 -10.42 -18.81
C GLN A 262 31.82 -9.38 -19.55
N ARG A 263 31.25 -9.70 -20.73
CA ARG A 263 30.42 -8.74 -21.48
C ARG A 263 29.07 -8.47 -20.81
N ILE A 264 28.40 -9.53 -20.34
CA ILE A 264 27.13 -9.42 -19.61
C ILE A 264 27.37 -8.79 -18.24
N ARG A 265 28.44 -9.17 -17.54
CA ARG A 265 28.84 -8.54 -16.28
C ARG A 265 29.19 -7.07 -16.46
N ASN A 266 29.90 -6.67 -17.51
CA ASN A 266 30.20 -5.26 -17.76
C ASN A 266 28.95 -4.48 -18.17
N ALA A 267 28.03 -5.07 -18.93
CA ALA A 267 26.73 -4.43 -19.23
C ALA A 267 25.85 -4.28 -17.98
N LEU A 268 25.82 -5.30 -17.11
CA LEU A 268 25.10 -5.25 -15.82
C LEU A 268 25.80 -4.38 -14.78
N GLU A 269 27.13 -4.38 -14.69
CA GLU A 269 27.91 -3.50 -13.82
C GLU A 269 27.79 -2.05 -14.29
N ASN A 270 27.66 -1.78 -15.59
CA ASN A 270 27.35 -0.45 -16.13
C ASN A 270 25.91 -0.03 -15.82
N ALA A 271 24.93 -0.94 -15.96
CA ALA A 271 23.54 -0.67 -15.60
C ALA A 271 23.32 -0.53 -14.07
N LEU A 272 24.05 -1.32 -13.26
CA LEU A 272 24.01 -1.29 -11.79
C LEU A 272 24.87 -0.17 -11.20
N SER A 273 25.96 0.26 -11.84
CA SER A 273 26.75 1.42 -11.43
C SER A 273 26.03 2.73 -11.75
N ALA A 274 25.28 2.80 -12.85
CA ALA A 274 24.34 3.90 -13.12
C ALA A 274 23.23 4.01 -12.06
N LEU A 275 22.95 2.93 -11.33
CA LEU A 275 22.03 2.89 -10.19
C LEU A 275 22.72 3.17 -8.83
N LYS A 276 24.06 3.26 -8.76
CA LYS A 276 24.84 3.23 -7.50
C LYS A 276 25.81 4.39 -7.26
N THR A 277 25.99 5.38 -8.15
CA THR A 277 26.91 6.50 -7.86
C THR A 277 26.26 7.60 -7.02
N PRO A 278 26.81 7.92 -5.83
CA PRO A 278 26.58 9.18 -5.14
C PRO A 278 27.55 10.24 -5.69
N SER A 279 27.06 11.44 -6.00
CA SER A 279 27.93 12.58 -6.27
C SER A 279 28.45 13.15 -4.95
N SER A 280 29.73 12.93 -4.65
CA SER A 280 30.47 13.70 -3.66
C SER A 280 31.56 14.51 -4.34
N ALA A 281 31.56 15.80 -4.00
CA ALA A 281 32.54 16.79 -4.37
C ALA A 281 33.91 16.53 -3.71
N GLU A 282 34.91 17.22 -4.27
CA GLU A 282 36.27 17.47 -3.76
C GLU A 282 37.31 16.35 -3.89
N ALA A 283 38.17 16.49 -4.89
CA ALA A 283 39.52 17.05 -4.74
C ALA A 283 40.48 16.42 -5.77
N ARG A 284 41.03 17.26 -6.67
CA ARG A 284 42.45 17.23 -7.02
C ARG A 284 42.83 18.47 -7.82
N LYS A 285 43.44 19.41 -7.08
CA LYS A 285 44.39 20.38 -7.62
C LYS A 285 45.64 19.66 -8.16
N SER A 286 46.33 20.40 -9.02
CA SER A 286 47.73 20.29 -9.44
C SER A 286 48.01 19.50 -10.72
N GLY A 287 48.54 20.22 -11.72
CA GLY A 287 49.22 19.66 -12.88
C GLY A 287 49.20 20.57 -14.10
N ARG A 288 49.94 21.69 -14.05
CA ARG A 288 50.20 22.61 -15.18
C ARG A 288 50.76 21.87 -16.41
N ARG A 289 50.34 22.30 -17.61
CA ARG A 289 51.20 22.67 -18.75
C ARG A 289 50.37 23.30 -19.90
N THR A 290 50.63 24.57 -20.17
CA THR A 290 50.43 25.30 -21.45
C THR A 290 51.76 25.27 -22.24
N PRO A 291 51.91 25.85 -23.46
CA PRO A 291 50.94 26.42 -24.44
C PRO A 291 51.15 25.78 -25.86
N ALA A 292 50.34 26.04 -26.89
CA ALA A 292 50.50 27.11 -27.90
C ALA A 292 49.54 26.77 -29.07
N ASP A 293 48.66 27.67 -29.51
CA ASP A 293 48.81 28.65 -30.62
C ASP A 293 47.98 28.20 -31.85
N GLY A 294 47.32 29.15 -32.52
CA GLY A 294 46.49 28.88 -33.69
C GLY A 294 45.32 29.83 -33.96
N ARG A 295 45.62 31.12 -34.16
CA ARG A 295 45.03 32.10 -35.12
C ARG A 295 43.50 32.27 -35.30
N ARG A 296 43.09 33.55 -35.23
CA ARG A 296 41.82 34.15 -35.75
C ARG A 296 41.81 34.22 -37.29
N PRO A 297 40.70 34.63 -37.94
CA PRO A 297 40.45 36.08 -38.13
C PRO A 297 38.98 36.56 -37.99
N ASP A 298 38.83 37.68 -37.28
CA ASP A 298 38.09 38.93 -37.57
C ASP A 298 36.72 38.98 -38.28
N GLY A 299 35.80 39.73 -37.66
CA GLY A 299 34.58 40.33 -38.24
C GLY A 299 33.75 41.10 -37.20
N ALA A 300 33.61 42.41 -37.39
CA ALA A 300 33.22 43.46 -36.43
C ALA A 300 31.69 43.54 -36.06
N PRO A 301 31.28 44.38 -35.05
CA PRO A 301 30.05 44.28 -34.23
C PRO A 301 28.95 45.33 -34.61
N PRO A 302 28.08 45.83 -33.70
CA PRO A 302 27.04 45.23 -32.83
C PRO A 302 25.63 45.82 -33.12
N GLN A 303 24.50 45.17 -32.78
CA GLN A 303 23.25 45.92 -32.56
C GLN A 303 22.37 45.34 -31.45
N ALA A 304 22.10 46.22 -30.47
CA ALA A 304 21.07 46.08 -29.46
C ALA A 304 19.69 46.14 -30.11
N GLY A 305 18.84 45.17 -29.80
CA GLY A 305 17.45 45.13 -30.22
C GLY A 305 16.57 44.67 -29.08
N GLN A 306 15.96 45.63 -28.39
CA GLN A 306 14.78 45.41 -27.56
C GLN A 306 13.75 44.62 -28.36
N ARG A 307 13.36 43.44 -27.88
CA ARG A 307 12.11 42.79 -28.30
C ARG A 307 11.18 42.67 -27.10
N GLN A 308 10.30 43.67 -27.02
CA GLN A 308 9.00 43.56 -26.38
C GLN A 308 8.34 42.25 -26.83
N LYS A 309 8.08 41.33 -25.90
CA LYS A 309 7.09 40.27 -26.13
C LYS A 309 5.72 40.88 -25.87
N ALA A 310 4.99 41.06 -26.97
CA ALA A 310 3.58 41.40 -26.97
C ALA A 310 2.80 40.38 -26.13
N LYS A 311 1.99 40.91 -25.19
CA LYS A 311 0.92 40.18 -24.53
C LYS A 311 -0.15 39.88 -25.59
N THR A 312 -0.26 38.62 -25.99
CA THR A 312 -1.48 38.11 -26.61
C THR A 312 -2.54 37.82 -25.55
N ALA A 313 -3.76 38.13 -25.94
CA ALA A 313 -5.05 38.19 -25.25
C ALA A 313 -5.35 37.18 -24.13
N GLN A 314 -6.18 37.67 -23.20
CA GLN A 314 -6.75 37.03 -22.01
C GLN A 314 -7.81 35.97 -22.32
N GLY A 315 -7.93 35.01 -21.39
CA GLY A 315 -9.00 34.01 -21.19
C GLY A 315 -8.33 32.70 -20.75
N GLU A 316 -8.38 32.20 -19.52
CA GLU A 316 -9.39 32.24 -18.45
C GLU A 316 -8.74 32.68 -17.11
N GLY A 317 -9.54 32.99 -16.08
CA GLY A 317 -9.03 33.45 -14.79
C GLY A 317 -8.04 32.46 -14.16
N SER A 318 -6.90 32.96 -13.68
CA SER A 318 -5.90 32.16 -12.96
C SER A 318 -6.56 31.40 -11.80
N SER A 319 -6.83 30.10 -12.00
CA SER A 319 -7.44 29.25 -10.98
C SER A 319 -6.46 29.10 -9.81
N MET A 320 -6.91 29.43 -8.59
CA MET A 320 -6.09 29.23 -7.38
C MET A 320 -5.74 27.74 -7.24
N LEU A 321 -4.46 27.42 -7.06
CA LEU A 321 -4.01 26.05 -6.88
C LEU A 321 -3.66 25.77 -5.40
N ILE A 322 -4.37 24.81 -4.81
CA ILE A 322 -4.26 24.45 -3.39
C ILE A 322 -3.63 23.07 -3.24
N GLU A 323 -2.50 22.97 -2.54
CA GLU A 323 -1.97 21.67 -2.11
C GLU A 323 -2.66 21.19 -0.83
N ILE A 324 -3.23 19.99 -0.90
CA ILE A 324 -3.68 19.26 0.30
C ILE A 324 -2.54 18.35 0.76
N LYS A 325 -1.86 18.76 1.83
CA LYS A 325 -0.71 18.06 2.38
C LYS A 325 -1.11 17.17 3.55
N GLY A 326 -0.48 16.02 3.70
CA GLY A 326 -0.58 15.21 4.93
C GLY A 326 -1.70 14.17 4.94
N ALA A 327 -2.67 14.25 4.02
CA ALA A 327 -3.71 13.25 3.83
C ALA A 327 -3.20 11.93 3.22
N GLY A 328 -4.02 10.89 3.28
CA GLY A 328 -3.75 9.58 2.71
C GLY A 328 -5.03 8.74 2.57
N PHE A 329 -4.98 7.65 1.80
CA PHE A 329 -6.17 6.88 1.37
C PHE A 329 -6.27 5.49 2.03
N THR A 330 -5.24 5.07 2.78
CA THR A 330 -5.30 3.80 3.53
C THR A 330 -5.99 3.95 4.87
N ASN A 331 -5.75 5.06 5.58
CA ASN A 331 -6.47 5.38 6.80
C ASN A 331 -7.72 6.18 6.43
N LYS A 332 -8.91 5.62 6.66
CA LYS A 332 -10.17 6.24 6.26
C LYS A 332 -10.42 7.59 6.94
N GLY A 333 -9.84 7.82 8.13
CA GLY A 333 -9.85 9.14 8.77
C GLY A 333 -9.03 10.18 8.01
N ALA A 334 -7.87 9.79 7.48
CA ALA A 334 -7.04 10.70 6.68
C ALA A 334 -7.67 11.03 5.32
N GLU A 335 -8.41 10.08 4.74
CA GLU A 335 -9.19 10.30 3.52
C GLU A 335 -10.42 11.18 3.81
N LEU A 336 -11.05 11.02 4.97
CA LEU A 336 -12.16 11.89 5.41
C LEU A 336 -11.72 13.35 5.59
N MET A 337 -10.51 13.59 6.12
CA MET A 337 -9.92 14.94 6.20
C MET A 337 -9.74 15.57 4.81
N LEU A 338 -9.37 14.77 3.80
CA LEU A 338 -9.30 15.24 2.42
C LEU A 338 -10.69 15.64 1.90
N HIS A 339 -11.72 14.83 2.14
CA HIS A 339 -13.10 15.18 1.80
C HIS A 339 -13.58 16.45 2.52
N ALA A 340 -13.17 16.68 3.77
CA ALA A 340 -13.53 17.89 4.51
C ALA A 340 -13.01 19.16 3.83
N VAL A 341 -11.76 19.16 3.34
CA VAL A 341 -11.23 20.27 2.54
C VAL A 341 -12.04 20.47 1.27
N LEU A 342 -12.31 19.39 0.53
CA LEU A 342 -13.04 19.49 -0.74
C LEU A 342 -14.48 20.01 -0.53
N GLN A 343 -15.17 19.56 0.51
CA GLN A 343 -16.54 20.01 0.83
C GLN A 343 -16.59 21.44 1.38
N ALA A 344 -15.54 21.92 2.06
CA ALA A 344 -15.48 23.29 2.55
C ALA A 344 -15.05 24.29 1.48
N VAL A 345 -14.04 23.94 0.66
CA VAL A 345 -13.41 24.89 -0.26
C VAL A 345 -14.11 24.96 -1.61
N LYS A 346 -14.47 23.82 -2.24
CA LYS A 346 -15.08 23.82 -3.59
C LYS A 346 -16.34 24.68 -3.71
N PRO A 347 -17.29 24.65 -2.75
CA PRO A 347 -18.47 25.50 -2.84
C PRO A 347 -18.18 26.99 -2.60
N ALA A 348 -17.14 27.30 -1.81
CA ALA A 348 -16.79 28.67 -1.45
C ALA A 348 -15.87 29.35 -2.46
N ILE A 349 -15.06 28.57 -3.18
CA ILE A 349 -14.09 29.00 -4.20
C ILE A 349 -14.16 28.01 -5.37
N PRO A 350 -15.20 28.10 -6.24
CA PRO A 350 -15.43 27.16 -7.33
C PRO A 350 -14.27 27.07 -8.35
N GLU A 351 -13.49 28.14 -8.48
CA GLU A 351 -12.30 28.22 -9.32
C GLU A 351 -11.06 27.56 -8.71
N ALA A 352 -11.11 27.08 -7.46
CA ALA A 352 -9.97 26.43 -6.84
C ALA A 352 -9.71 25.03 -7.43
N SER A 353 -8.47 24.82 -7.87
CA SER A 353 -7.94 23.50 -8.22
C SER A 353 -7.16 22.92 -7.03
N PHE A 354 -7.12 21.59 -6.94
CA PHE A 354 -6.48 20.90 -5.82
C PHE A 354 -5.35 20.02 -6.32
N ALA A 355 -4.23 20.04 -5.64
CA ALA A 355 -3.07 19.20 -5.92
C ALA A 355 -2.69 18.37 -4.70
N MET A 356 -2.07 17.22 -4.95
CA MET A 356 -1.46 16.41 -3.91
C MET A 356 -0.20 15.71 -4.42
N ALA A 357 0.85 15.73 -3.60
CA ALA A 357 2.10 15.03 -3.91
C ALA A 357 1.92 13.50 -3.89
N PRO A 358 2.46 12.77 -4.89
CA PRO A 358 2.58 11.33 -4.82
C PRO A 358 3.54 10.94 -3.68
N ARG A 359 3.27 9.84 -2.99
CA ARG A 359 4.26 9.22 -2.08
C ARG A 359 4.45 7.75 -2.46
N TYR A 360 5.65 7.24 -2.18
CA TYR A 360 5.89 5.82 -2.37
C TYR A 360 5.00 5.03 -1.40
N GLY A 361 4.30 4.03 -1.92
CA GLY A 361 3.38 3.20 -1.15
C GLY A 361 2.02 3.83 -0.81
N GLN A 362 1.77 5.13 -1.08
CA GLN A 362 0.49 5.85 -0.82
C GLN A 362 0.46 7.21 -1.53
N PRO A 363 -0.69 7.78 -1.95
CA PRO A 363 -1.83 7.18 -2.64
C PRO A 363 -1.46 6.70 -4.05
N SER A 364 -2.30 5.84 -4.65
CA SER A 364 -2.18 5.55 -6.08
C SER A 364 -2.64 6.75 -6.93
N PHE A 365 -2.14 6.85 -8.16
CA PHE A 365 -2.58 7.85 -9.13
C PHE A 365 -4.11 7.89 -9.26
N PHE A 366 -4.75 6.73 -9.42
CA PHE A 366 -6.20 6.61 -9.57
C PHE A 366 -6.99 7.12 -8.35
N ALA A 367 -6.48 6.93 -7.14
CA ALA A 367 -7.15 7.42 -5.94
C ALA A 367 -7.18 8.96 -5.89
N ARG A 368 -6.07 9.61 -6.24
CA ARG A 368 -6.01 11.08 -6.38
C ARG A 368 -6.88 11.57 -7.54
N GLY A 369 -6.78 10.92 -8.71
CA GLY A 369 -7.55 11.28 -9.90
C GLY A 369 -9.06 11.19 -9.69
N ARG A 370 -9.56 10.20 -8.93
CA ARG A 370 -11.00 10.07 -8.62
C ARG A 370 -11.58 11.29 -7.91
N LEU A 371 -10.76 12.00 -7.12
CA LEU A 371 -11.18 13.20 -6.38
C LEU A 371 -10.88 14.50 -7.15
N GLY A 372 -10.37 14.39 -8.38
CA GLY A 372 -9.96 15.53 -9.21
C GLY A 372 -8.68 16.19 -8.73
N LEU A 373 -7.81 15.47 -8.02
CA LEU A 373 -6.55 16.03 -7.54
C LEU A 373 -5.48 15.98 -8.63
N LEU A 374 -4.87 17.12 -8.92
CA LEU A 374 -3.70 17.26 -9.76
C LEU A 374 -2.45 16.64 -9.10
N GLN A 375 -1.54 16.16 -9.94
CA GLN A 375 -0.37 15.40 -9.56
C GLN A 375 0.81 16.35 -9.38
N LYS A 376 1.15 16.66 -8.13
CA LYS A 376 2.32 17.49 -7.89
C LYS A 376 3.59 16.74 -8.32
N ALA A 377 4.38 17.32 -9.21
CA ALA A 377 5.66 16.81 -9.71
C ALA A 377 6.72 16.90 -8.61
N THR A 378 6.52 16.15 -7.54
CA THR A 378 7.46 16.04 -6.44
C THR A 378 7.91 14.60 -6.34
N LEU A 379 9.19 14.36 -6.66
CA LEU A 379 9.80 13.05 -6.53
C LEU A 379 10.99 13.19 -5.60
N SER A 380 10.79 12.93 -4.32
CA SER A 380 11.87 12.92 -3.34
C SER A 380 12.22 11.49 -2.95
N ARG A 381 13.47 11.07 -3.18
CA ARG A 381 13.99 9.76 -2.73
C ARG A 381 15.31 9.98 -2.01
N HIS A 382 15.43 9.46 -0.79
CA HIS A 382 16.64 9.51 0.04
C HIS A 382 17.16 10.95 0.30
N GLY A 383 16.25 11.92 0.40
CA GLY A 383 16.58 13.33 0.61
C GLY A 383 16.92 14.12 -0.67
N ILE A 384 16.97 13.48 -1.83
CA ILE A 384 17.17 14.12 -3.14
C ILE A 384 15.81 14.37 -3.78
N SER A 385 15.50 15.65 -4.04
CA SER A 385 14.33 16.06 -4.81
C SER A 385 14.69 16.09 -6.31
N TRP A 386 13.87 15.42 -7.12
CA TRP A 386 13.97 15.35 -8.58
C TRP A 386 12.90 16.23 -9.25
N ASP A 387 12.46 17.28 -8.55
CA ASP A 387 11.36 18.16 -9.01
C ASP A 387 11.71 18.87 -10.33
N PHE A 388 12.99 18.91 -10.72
CA PHE A 388 13.45 19.41 -12.02
C PHE A 388 12.91 18.61 -13.21
N ILE A 389 12.60 17.32 -13.05
CA ILE A 389 12.06 16.50 -14.16
C ILE A 389 10.71 17.08 -14.62
N GLY A 390 9.87 17.53 -13.68
CA GLY A 390 8.63 18.21 -14.02
C GLY A 390 8.87 19.51 -14.81
N LYS A 391 9.97 20.22 -14.53
CA LYS A 391 10.33 21.47 -15.23
C LYS A 391 10.81 21.25 -16.66
N MET A 392 11.23 20.02 -17.00
CA MET A 392 11.68 19.69 -18.37
C MET A 392 10.52 19.60 -19.37
N PHE A 393 9.27 19.47 -18.88
CA PHE A 393 8.08 19.40 -19.73
C PHE A 393 7.40 20.78 -19.81
N PRO A 394 7.05 21.26 -21.03
CA PRO A 394 6.23 22.46 -21.24
C PRO A 394 4.90 22.41 -20.48
N GLY A 395 4.36 23.58 -20.11
CA GLY A 395 3.14 23.69 -19.32
C GLY A 395 1.95 22.98 -19.95
N GLU A 396 1.83 23.05 -21.26
CA GLU A 396 0.76 22.43 -22.06
C GLU A 396 0.79 20.89 -21.95
N ILE A 397 1.99 20.30 -21.91
CA ILE A 397 2.15 18.85 -21.72
C ILE A 397 1.80 18.47 -20.28
N ARG A 398 2.23 19.27 -19.30
CA ARG A 398 1.90 18.99 -17.89
C ARG A 398 0.41 19.05 -17.63
N GLU A 399 -0.26 20.06 -18.19
CA GLU A 399 -1.71 20.23 -18.12
C GLU A 399 -2.44 19.02 -18.70
N MET A 400 -2.03 18.53 -19.88
CA MET A 400 -2.60 17.34 -20.52
C MET A 400 -2.56 16.08 -19.62
N TYR A 401 -1.59 15.99 -18.72
CA TYR A 401 -1.45 14.88 -17.76
C TYR A 401 -1.88 15.23 -16.33
N GLY A 402 -2.42 16.42 -16.10
CA GLY A 402 -2.82 16.90 -14.78
C GLY A 402 -1.66 17.00 -13.80
N VAL A 403 -0.47 17.39 -14.28
CA VAL A 403 0.76 17.53 -13.48
C VAL A 403 0.99 19.00 -13.14
N VAL A 404 1.37 19.29 -11.90
CA VAL A 404 1.66 20.66 -11.42
C VAL A 404 3.00 20.72 -10.69
N LEU A 405 3.70 21.83 -10.77
CA LEU A 405 4.92 22.11 -10.02
C LEU A 405 4.62 22.67 -8.64
N ASP A 406 5.61 22.60 -7.75
CA ASP A 406 5.54 23.33 -6.48
C ASP A 406 5.34 24.83 -6.72
N GLU A 407 6.06 25.44 -7.66
CA GLU A 407 6.02 26.88 -7.95
C GLU A 407 4.65 27.40 -8.41
N GLU A 408 3.79 26.52 -8.92
CA GLU A 408 2.43 26.85 -9.38
C GLU A 408 1.40 26.84 -8.24
N ILE A 409 1.78 26.39 -7.04
CA ILE A 409 0.87 26.25 -5.89
C ILE A 409 0.81 27.57 -5.11
N ASP A 410 -0.40 28.07 -4.88
CA ASP A 410 -0.65 29.32 -4.15
C ASP A 410 -0.83 29.10 -2.64
N VAL A 411 -1.48 27.99 -2.27
CA VAL A 411 -1.91 27.71 -0.90
C VAL A 411 -1.54 26.29 -0.49
N ILE A 412 -1.01 26.13 0.72
CA ILE A 412 -0.77 24.86 1.37
C ILE A 412 -1.77 24.70 2.52
N LEU A 413 -2.65 23.69 2.42
CA LEU A 413 -3.51 23.24 3.50
C LEU A 413 -2.98 21.91 4.05
N ASP A 414 -2.40 21.95 5.25
CA ASP A 414 -1.90 20.74 5.90
C ASP A 414 -2.95 20.10 6.81
N VAL A 415 -3.33 18.89 6.44
CA VAL A 415 -4.34 18.05 7.12
C VAL A 415 -3.72 16.84 7.83
N SER A 416 -2.44 16.91 8.20
CA SER A 416 -1.75 15.78 8.84
C SER A 416 -2.41 15.26 10.13
N GLY A 417 -3.14 16.12 10.86
CA GLY A 417 -3.94 15.81 12.03
C GLY A 417 -3.15 15.45 13.29
N TYR A 418 -2.18 14.55 13.23
CA TYR A 418 -1.26 14.23 14.34
C TYR A 418 0.10 13.76 13.79
N ALA A 419 1.00 14.71 13.56
CA ALA A 419 2.29 14.45 12.94
C ALA A 419 3.48 15.21 13.55
N TYR A 420 3.23 16.23 14.38
CA TYR A 420 4.24 17.17 14.85
C TYR A 420 4.37 17.11 16.38
N GLY A 421 5.50 16.58 16.84
CA GLY A 421 5.78 16.37 18.26
C GLY A 421 6.65 15.14 18.47
N ASP A 422 7.05 14.91 19.72
CA ASP A 422 8.02 13.86 20.08
C ASP A 422 7.58 12.45 19.71
N ALA A 423 6.27 12.17 19.69
CA ALA A 423 5.69 10.87 19.35
C ALA A 423 6.08 10.35 17.94
N PHE A 424 6.54 11.23 17.04
CA PHE A 424 6.98 10.87 15.69
C PHE A 424 8.44 11.24 15.41
N GLY A 425 9.18 11.62 16.45
CA GLY A 425 10.52 12.17 16.35
C GLY A 425 10.57 13.56 15.73
N GLU A 426 11.77 14.15 15.74
CA GLU A 426 11.97 15.55 15.34
C GLU A 426 11.90 15.81 13.83
N HIS A 427 12.11 14.78 12.99
CA HIS A 427 12.31 14.94 11.55
C HIS A 427 11.12 15.63 10.85
N LYS A 428 9.88 15.25 11.17
CA LYS A 428 8.68 15.79 10.52
C LYS A 428 8.46 17.27 10.84
N THR A 429 8.63 17.65 12.10
CA THR A 429 8.52 19.04 12.54
C THR A 429 9.60 19.91 11.90
N ILE A 430 10.85 19.43 11.87
CA ILE A 430 11.96 20.14 11.20
C ILE A 430 11.69 20.30 9.71
N LEU A 431 11.23 19.23 9.03
CA LEU A 431 10.92 19.28 7.61
C LEU A 431 9.80 20.26 7.31
N MET A 432 8.71 20.23 8.08
CA MET A 432 7.59 21.16 7.91
C MET A 432 8.02 22.61 8.15
N ALA A 433 8.86 22.88 9.15
CA ALA A 433 9.39 24.21 9.40
C ALA A 433 10.26 24.73 8.24
N LYS A 434 11.13 23.88 7.68
CA LYS A 434 11.94 24.21 6.50
C LYS A 434 11.10 24.46 5.25
N GLN A 435 10.10 23.61 5.02
CA GLN A 435 9.18 23.75 3.88
C GLN A 435 8.34 25.02 3.99
N SER A 436 7.78 25.30 5.17
CA SER A 436 6.99 26.52 5.43
C SER A 436 7.83 27.77 5.19
N GLN A 437 9.09 27.77 5.63
CA GLN A 437 10.02 28.87 5.34
C GLN A 437 10.26 29.06 3.83
N ALA A 438 10.45 27.98 3.08
CA ALA A 438 10.65 28.04 1.63
C ALA A 438 9.39 28.54 0.90
N TRP A 439 8.23 27.99 1.24
CA TRP A 439 6.93 28.40 0.68
C TRP A 439 6.60 29.85 0.99
N LYS A 440 6.94 30.33 2.20
CA LYS A 440 6.71 31.72 2.56
C LYS A 440 7.54 32.69 1.73
N ARG A 441 8.80 32.33 1.41
CA ARG A 441 9.65 33.11 0.49
C ARG A 441 9.12 33.13 -0.95
N GLN A 442 8.34 32.12 -1.33
CA GLN A 442 7.66 32.05 -2.63
C GLN A 442 6.31 32.79 -2.65
N GLY A 443 5.91 33.43 -1.54
CA GLY A 443 4.65 34.17 -1.44
C GLY A 443 3.42 33.30 -1.16
N LYS A 444 3.58 32.00 -0.91
CA LYS A 444 2.47 31.08 -0.66
C LYS A 444 1.82 31.30 0.69
N LYS A 445 0.54 30.94 0.79
CA LYS A 445 -0.18 30.83 2.06
C LYS A 445 0.05 29.47 2.69
N VAL A 446 0.46 29.41 3.95
CA VAL A 446 0.70 28.15 4.66
C VAL A 446 -0.23 28.06 5.87
N ILE A 447 -1.19 27.13 5.81
CA ILE A 447 -2.20 26.94 6.85
C ILE A 447 -2.16 25.50 7.35
N LEU A 448 -1.95 25.32 8.65
CA LEU A 448 -2.07 24.03 9.31
C LEU A 448 -3.48 23.94 9.91
N LEU A 449 -4.32 23.09 9.30
CA LEU A 449 -5.64 22.75 9.83
C LEU A 449 -5.48 21.97 11.15
N PRO A 450 -6.53 21.86 12.00
CA PRO A 450 -6.44 21.32 13.36
C PRO A 450 -5.48 20.14 13.56
N GLN A 451 -4.39 20.37 14.28
CA GLN A 451 -3.35 19.38 14.60
C GLN A 451 -3.37 19.06 16.10
N ALA A 452 -3.21 17.78 16.48
CA ALA A 452 -2.64 17.50 17.80
C ALA A 452 -1.14 17.79 17.72
N LEU A 453 -0.69 18.73 18.54
CA LEU A 453 0.67 19.24 18.53
C LEU A 453 1.36 18.84 19.82
N GLY A 454 2.64 18.48 19.71
CA GLY A 454 3.50 18.25 20.85
C GLY A 454 3.36 16.87 21.50
N PRO A 455 4.03 16.66 22.65
CA PRO A 455 4.96 17.60 23.30
C PRO A 455 6.22 17.88 22.45
N PHE A 456 6.97 18.91 22.85
CA PHE A 456 8.18 19.38 22.19
C PHE A 456 9.34 19.46 23.21
N SER A 457 9.90 18.30 23.57
CA SER A 457 10.88 18.20 24.66
C SER A 457 12.27 18.73 24.28
N SER A 458 12.76 18.44 23.07
CA SER A 458 14.13 18.77 22.68
C SER A 458 14.28 20.22 22.18
N ARG A 459 15.45 20.83 22.42
CA ARG A 459 15.77 22.17 21.86
C ARG A 459 15.58 22.22 20.35
N ARG A 460 15.97 21.15 19.65
CA ARG A 460 15.90 21.07 18.18
C ARG A 460 14.46 21.07 17.66
N ILE A 461 13.54 20.33 18.29
CA ILE A 461 12.14 20.32 17.88
C ILE A 461 11.43 21.63 18.27
N ARG A 462 11.82 22.23 19.41
CA ARG A 462 11.35 23.57 19.83
C ARG A 462 11.76 24.66 18.84
N ASP A 463 13.02 24.68 18.42
CA ASP A 463 13.53 25.63 17.43
C ASP A 463 12.85 25.45 16.06
N ALA A 464 12.54 24.20 15.69
CA ALA A 464 11.75 23.89 14.50
C ALA A 464 10.31 24.42 14.62
N LEU A 465 9.67 24.24 15.78
CA LEU A 465 8.31 24.76 16.01
C LEU A 465 8.28 26.28 15.94
N LYS A 466 9.23 26.99 16.56
CA LYS A 466 9.34 28.46 16.45
C LYS A 466 9.43 28.90 15.00
N ARG A 467 10.33 28.27 14.23
CA ARG A 467 10.45 28.55 12.79
C ARG A 467 9.17 28.26 12.02
N LEU A 468 8.44 27.20 12.37
CA LEU A 468 7.15 26.89 11.75
C LEU A 468 6.12 27.98 12.05
N ILE A 469 6.01 28.41 13.31
CA ILE A 469 5.14 29.51 13.74
C ILE A 469 5.49 30.80 12.97
N ASP A 470 6.77 31.14 12.84
CA ASP A 470 7.19 32.36 12.15
C ASP A 470 6.85 32.40 10.65
N HIS A 471 6.65 31.23 10.02
CA HIS A 471 6.48 31.13 8.57
C HIS A 471 5.12 30.56 8.13
N ALA A 472 4.26 30.15 9.06
CA ALA A 472 2.87 29.79 8.78
C ALA A 472 1.98 31.04 8.86
N ASP A 473 1.00 31.14 7.96
CA ASP A 473 -0.02 32.19 8.04
C ASP A 473 -1.03 31.89 9.15
N LEU A 474 -1.34 30.61 9.39
CA LEU A 474 -2.29 30.16 10.41
C LEU A 474 -2.01 28.73 10.85
N ILE A 475 -2.09 28.46 12.15
CA ILE A 475 -1.95 27.13 12.74
C ILE A 475 -3.12 26.90 13.70
N PHE A 476 -3.83 25.80 13.54
CA PHE A 476 -4.83 25.36 14.50
C PHE A 476 -4.30 24.25 15.39
N ALA A 477 -4.19 24.51 16.69
CA ALA A 477 -4.12 23.46 17.70
C ALA A 477 -5.51 22.85 17.85
N ARG A 478 -5.59 21.51 17.79
CA ARG A 478 -6.89 20.82 17.82
C ARG A 478 -7.59 20.93 19.18
N ASP A 479 -6.80 20.94 20.24
CA ASP A 479 -7.28 20.85 21.62
C ASP A 479 -6.43 21.71 22.57
N PRO A 480 -6.93 22.02 23.78
CA PRO A 480 -6.22 22.85 24.75
C PRO A 480 -4.84 22.31 25.17
N VAL A 481 -4.66 20.99 25.20
CA VAL A 481 -3.38 20.35 25.55
C VAL A 481 -2.35 20.63 24.47
N SER A 482 -2.73 20.44 23.21
CA SER A 482 -1.92 20.80 22.05
C SER A 482 -1.55 22.28 22.01
N TYR A 483 -2.50 23.16 22.35
CA TYR A 483 -2.24 24.59 22.43
C TYR A 483 -1.26 24.93 23.57
N ALA A 484 -1.40 24.29 24.74
CA ALA A 484 -0.48 24.47 25.85
C ALA A 484 0.96 24.06 25.49
N TYR A 485 1.15 22.97 24.74
CA TYR A 485 2.48 22.58 24.26
C TYR A 485 3.09 23.58 23.29
N VAL A 486 2.27 24.26 22.48
CA VAL A 486 2.76 25.35 21.63
C VAL A 486 3.11 26.57 22.48
N ASN A 487 2.24 26.94 23.43
CA ASN A 487 2.41 28.09 24.31
C ASN A 487 3.67 27.99 25.19
N ASP A 488 4.04 26.78 25.60
CA ASP A 488 5.26 26.48 26.34
C ASP A 488 6.56 26.70 25.51
N VAL A 489 6.45 26.70 24.17
CA VAL A 489 7.60 26.94 23.27
C VAL A 489 7.64 28.38 22.77
N ALA A 490 6.49 28.93 22.44
CA ALA A 490 6.29 30.32 22.02
C ALA A 490 5.05 30.84 22.73
N ALA A 491 5.20 31.88 23.56
CA ALA A 491 4.10 32.41 24.36
C ALA A 491 3.07 33.14 23.47
N ALA A 492 1.81 32.71 23.54
CA ALA A 492 0.64 33.30 22.88
C ALA A 492 0.86 33.78 21.42
N PRO A 493 1.35 32.93 20.51
CA PRO A 493 1.60 33.33 19.13
C PRO A 493 0.28 33.68 18.43
N ALA A 494 0.25 34.87 17.81
CA ALA A 494 -0.97 35.46 17.25
C ALA A 494 -1.61 34.64 16.11
N ASN A 495 -0.80 33.85 15.41
CA ASN A 495 -1.24 32.98 14.30
C ASN A 495 -1.55 31.54 14.74
N VAL A 496 -1.57 31.24 16.05
CA VAL A 496 -1.98 29.93 16.57
C VAL A 496 -3.32 30.06 17.29
N LYS A 497 -4.30 29.27 16.87
CA LYS A 497 -5.67 29.28 17.40
C LYS A 497 -6.11 27.88 17.79
N ILE A 498 -7.15 27.77 18.60
CA ILE A 498 -7.78 26.49 18.94
C ILE A 498 -8.99 26.27 18.04
N ALA A 499 -9.04 25.15 17.33
CA ALA A 499 -10.22 24.72 16.59
C ALA A 499 -10.34 23.19 16.62
N PRO A 500 -11.55 22.62 16.75
CA PRO A 500 -11.72 21.17 16.90
C PRO A 500 -11.44 20.42 15.59
N ASP A 501 -11.52 19.10 15.63
CA ASP A 501 -11.37 18.27 14.42
C ASP A 501 -12.40 18.67 13.34
N PHE A 502 -11.89 18.98 12.15
CA PHE A 502 -12.68 19.61 11.09
C PHE A 502 -13.49 18.61 10.25
N THR A 503 -13.36 17.30 10.51
CA THR A 503 -14.16 16.27 9.83
C THR A 503 -15.61 16.20 10.35
N ASN A 504 -15.92 16.89 11.45
CA ASN A 504 -17.25 16.90 12.06
C ASN A 504 -18.34 17.55 11.18
N LEU A 505 -17.96 18.38 10.20
CA LEU A 505 -18.88 18.98 9.23
C LEU A 505 -19.08 18.13 7.98
N VAL A 506 -18.26 17.10 7.74
CA VAL A 506 -18.38 16.25 6.57
C VAL A 506 -19.72 15.53 6.59
N SER A 507 -20.43 15.51 5.47
CA SER A 507 -21.67 14.73 5.36
C SER A 507 -21.35 13.28 5.01
N GLY A 508 -21.89 12.35 5.79
CA GLY A 508 -21.85 10.91 5.48
C GLY A 508 -22.92 10.52 4.46
N THR A 509 -22.80 9.34 3.87
CA THR A 509 -23.79 8.78 2.95
C THR A 509 -24.14 7.37 3.37
N VAL A 510 -25.41 7.12 3.71
CA VAL A 510 -25.86 5.77 4.06
C VAL A 510 -25.95 4.94 2.77
N PRO A 511 -25.32 3.74 2.68
CA PRO A 511 -25.47 2.88 1.52
C PRO A 511 -26.93 2.45 1.32
N GLU A 512 -27.41 2.36 0.06
CA GLU A 512 -28.81 2.03 -0.25
C GLU A 512 -29.27 0.70 0.35
N GLN A 513 -28.40 -0.31 0.34
CA GLN A 513 -28.65 -1.64 0.90
C GLN A 513 -28.35 -1.76 2.40
N TRP A 514 -28.17 -0.65 3.12
CA TRP A 514 -27.84 -0.67 4.55
C TRP A 514 -29.08 -0.87 5.41
N ASN A 515 -29.07 -1.89 6.27
CA ASN A 515 -30.16 -2.14 7.21
C ASN A 515 -29.77 -1.66 8.62
N ALA A 516 -30.26 -0.49 9.04
CA ALA A 516 -29.93 0.06 10.35
C ALA A 516 -30.50 -0.78 11.52
N GLU A 517 -31.64 -1.45 11.33
CA GLU A 517 -32.28 -2.27 12.37
C GLU A 517 -31.46 -3.54 12.70
N GLU A 518 -30.77 -4.10 11.70
CA GLU A 518 -29.87 -5.24 11.89
C GLU A 518 -28.46 -4.82 12.35
N HIS A 519 -28.09 -3.53 12.21
CA HIS A 519 -26.74 -3.01 12.44
C HIS A 519 -26.69 -1.93 13.51
N GLN A 520 -27.35 -2.19 14.64
CA GLN A 520 -27.48 -1.23 15.74
C GLN A 520 -26.16 -0.91 16.45
N VAL A 521 -25.27 -1.90 16.62
CA VAL A 521 -24.03 -1.72 17.39
C VAL A 521 -22.80 -2.05 16.55
N CYS A 522 -21.88 -1.10 16.46
CA CYS A 522 -20.63 -1.24 15.72
C CYS A 522 -19.44 -1.36 16.68
N ILE A 523 -18.53 -2.31 16.42
CA ILE A 523 -17.25 -2.42 17.12
C ILE A 523 -16.10 -2.20 16.12
N ILE A 524 -15.18 -1.29 16.46
CA ILE A 524 -14.08 -0.87 15.57
C ILE A 524 -12.74 -1.15 16.26
N PRO A 525 -12.15 -2.33 16.00
CA PRO A 525 -10.84 -2.67 16.54
C PRO A 525 -9.72 -1.83 15.90
N SER A 526 -8.63 -1.62 16.63
CA SER A 526 -7.51 -0.79 16.21
C SER A 526 -6.18 -1.46 16.56
N HIS A 527 -5.35 -1.78 15.55
CA HIS A 527 -3.99 -2.28 15.80
C HIS A 527 -3.09 -1.26 16.51
N GLN A 528 -3.46 0.02 16.54
CA GLN A 528 -2.70 1.02 17.30
C GLN A 528 -2.79 0.77 18.80
N MET A 529 -3.87 0.14 19.28
CA MET A 529 -3.97 -0.23 20.70
C MET A 529 -3.03 -1.39 21.06
N THR A 530 -2.49 -2.12 20.11
CA THR A 530 -1.46 -3.14 20.37
C THR A 530 -0.04 -2.61 20.09
N ASP A 531 0.10 -1.61 19.21
CA ASP A 531 1.40 -1.06 18.77
C ASP A 531 1.86 0.17 19.57
N LYS A 532 0.93 0.95 20.15
CA LYS A 532 1.22 2.25 20.77
C LYS A 532 1.03 2.29 22.29
N THR A 533 0.44 1.27 22.87
CA THR A 533 0.29 1.15 24.33
C THR A 533 1.43 0.32 24.90
N SER A 534 1.51 0.23 26.23
CA SER A 534 2.40 -0.74 26.88
C SER A 534 2.03 -2.17 26.49
N SER A 535 2.98 -3.10 26.62
CA SER A 535 2.73 -4.53 26.37
C SER A 535 1.61 -5.08 27.25
N ALA A 536 1.50 -4.61 28.50
CA ALA A 536 0.44 -5.01 29.41
C ALA A 536 -0.94 -4.57 28.87
N GLU A 537 -1.11 -3.29 28.52
CA GLU A 537 -2.35 -2.75 27.94
C GLU A 537 -2.72 -3.44 26.62
N GLY A 538 -1.73 -3.64 25.74
CA GLY A 538 -1.96 -4.23 24.42
C GLY A 538 -2.51 -5.65 24.51
N THR A 539 -2.07 -6.45 25.49
CA THR A 539 -2.58 -7.81 25.71
C THR A 539 -4.02 -7.85 26.22
N GLN A 540 -4.48 -6.81 26.91
CA GLN A 540 -5.83 -6.71 27.47
C GLN A 540 -6.86 -6.17 26.47
N TYR A 541 -6.42 -5.63 25.33
CA TYR A 541 -7.31 -5.00 24.36
C TYR A 541 -8.34 -5.96 23.71
N ILE A 542 -7.89 -7.14 23.24
CA ILE A 542 -8.80 -8.14 22.66
C ILE A 542 -9.74 -8.72 23.73
N PRO A 543 -9.26 -9.10 24.94
CA PRO A 543 -10.15 -9.46 26.06
C PRO A 543 -11.21 -8.40 26.38
N PHE A 544 -10.84 -7.11 26.40
CA PHE A 544 -11.77 -6.01 26.60
C PHE A 544 -12.89 -6.00 25.53
N LEU A 545 -12.54 -6.05 24.25
CA LEU A 545 -13.54 -6.10 23.18
C LEU A 545 -14.42 -7.36 23.26
N ALA A 546 -13.84 -8.50 23.66
CA ALA A 546 -14.57 -9.74 23.83
C ALA A 546 -15.59 -9.66 24.99
N GLN A 547 -15.27 -8.93 26.07
CA GLN A 547 -16.24 -8.64 27.14
C GLN A 547 -17.41 -7.81 26.62
N CYS A 548 -17.16 -6.78 25.81
CA CYS A 548 -18.21 -5.99 25.18
C CYS A 548 -19.14 -6.86 24.32
N VAL A 549 -18.57 -7.72 23.46
CA VAL A 549 -19.36 -8.63 22.61
C VAL A 549 -20.24 -9.54 23.45
N LYS A 550 -19.66 -10.22 24.45
CA LYS A 550 -20.41 -11.16 25.31
C LYS A 550 -21.57 -10.48 26.05
N HIS A 551 -21.35 -9.25 26.51
CA HIS A 551 -22.38 -8.47 27.22
C HIS A 551 -23.52 -8.02 26.30
N LEU A 552 -23.20 -7.58 25.08
CA LEU A 552 -24.20 -7.25 24.05
C LEU A 552 -25.01 -8.48 23.65
N GLU A 553 -24.36 -9.62 23.44
CA GLU A 553 -25.03 -10.88 23.10
C GLU A 553 -25.99 -11.35 24.20
N ALA A 554 -25.63 -11.18 25.48
CA ALA A 554 -26.51 -11.50 26.60
C ALA A 554 -27.82 -10.67 26.61
N LYS A 555 -27.83 -9.54 25.90
CA LYS A 555 -29.01 -8.69 25.67
C LYS A 555 -29.71 -8.95 24.34
N GLY A 556 -29.29 -9.97 23.58
CA GLY A 556 -29.83 -10.28 22.26
C GLY A 556 -29.37 -9.33 21.15
N ILE A 557 -28.34 -8.51 21.40
CA ILE A 557 -27.80 -7.57 20.41
C ILE A 557 -26.57 -8.20 19.76
N THR A 558 -26.59 -8.29 18.43
CA THR A 558 -25.45 -8.80 17.66
C THR A 558 -24.66 -7.62 17.08
N PRO A 559 -23.44 -7.34 17.57
CA PRO A 559 -22.63 -6.28 16.97
C PRO A 559 -22.05 -6.72 15.62
N PHE A 560 -21.72 -5.74 14.77
CA PHE A 560 -20.85 -5.98 13.61
C PHE A 560 -19.48 -5.31 13.82
N LEU A 561 -18.44 -5.87 13.19
CA LEU A 561 -17.10 -5.30 13.20
C LEU A 561 -16.88 -4.44 11.96
N LEU A 562 -16.33 -3.24 12.14
CA LEU A 562 -15.96 -2.38 11.01
C LEU A 562 -14.45 -2.12 10.97
N ILE A 563 -13.85 -2.34 9.80
CA ILE A 563 -12.44 -2.08 9.56
C ILE A 563 -12.24 -0.61 9.13
N HIS A 564 -11.69 0.22 10.01
CA HIS A 564 -11.54 1.66 9.76
C HIS A 564 -10.11 2.10 9.38
N GLY A 565 -9.07 1.40 9.86
CA GLY A 565 -7.67 1.76 9.61
C GLY A 565 -6.98 1.02 8.47
N GLY A 566 -7.76 0.45 7.55
CA GLY A 566 -7.27 -0.38 6.46
C GLY A 566 -6.80 -1.77 6.93
N ARG A 567 -5.97 -2.43 6.12
CA ARG A 567 -5.55 -3.83 6.34
C ARG A 567 -5.00 -4.14 7.72
N LYS A 568 -4.34 -3.15 8.35
CA LYS A 568 -3.69 -3.33 9.64
C LYS A 568 -4.67 -3.66 10.77
N ASP A 569 -5.96 -3.34 10.65
CA ASP A 569 -6.95 -3.63 11.68
C ASP A 569 -7.62 -5.01 11.54
N PHE A 570 -7.47 -5.69 10.40
CA PHE A 570 -8.03 -7.03 10.19
C PHE A 570 -7.54 -8.06 11.22
N PRO A 571 -6.25 -8.13 11.58
CA PRO A 571 -5.78 -9.06 12.60
C PRO A 571 -6.53 -8.91 13.93
N ALA A 572 -6.76 -7.67 14.38
CA ALA A 572 -7.48 -7.43 15.63
C ALA A 572 -8.95 -7.87 15.54
N ALA A 573 -9.62 -7.65 14.40
CA ALA A 573 -10.97 -8.16 14.17
C ALA A 573 -11.02 -9.71 14.17
N ARG A 574 -10.02 -10.37 13.57
CA ARG A 574 -9.93 -11.84 13.56
C ARG A 574 -9.66 -12.41 14.94
N GLN A 575 -8.72 -11.84 15.68
CA GLN A 575 -8.42 -12.22 17.05
C GLN A 575 -9.65 -12.07 17.96
N LEU A 576 -10.45 -11.01 17.78
CA LEU A 576 -11.70 -10.85 18.50
C LEU A 576 -12.70 -11.98 18.20
N GLN A 577 -12.92 -12.31 16.92
CA GLN A 577 -13.78 -13.44 16.55
C GLN A 577 -13.31 -14.78 17.15
N GLU A 578 -11.99 -15.03 17.14
CA GLU A 578 -11.39 -16.22 17.74
C GLU A 578 -11.62 -16.24 19.25
N ALA A 579 -11.43 -15.10 19.93
CA ALA A 579 -11.62 -14.97 21.38
C ALA A 579 -13.09 -15.19 21.82
N VAL A 580 -14.06 -14.86 20.98
CA VAL A 580 -15.49 -15.14 21.25
C VAL A 580 -15.96 -16.47 20.68
N ASN A 581 -15.10 -17.20 19.96
CA ASN A 581 -15.39 -18.47 19.29
C ASN A 581 -16.66 -18.43 18.42
N ARG A 582 -16.89 -17.32 17.72
CA ARG A 582 -18.08 -17.08 16.90
C ARG A 582 -17.78 -16.24 15.67
N LYS A 583 -18.64 -16.37 14.66
CA LYS A 583 -18.57 -15.54 13.45
C LYS A 583 -19.35 -14.25 13.69
N ILE A 584 -18.65 -13.12 13.66
CA ILE A 584 -19.23 -11.78 13.68
C ILE A 584 -19.14 -11.23 12.26
N GLU A 585 -20.11 -10.46 11.80
CA GLU A 585 -19.98 -9.77 10.53
C GLU A 585 -18.77 -8.83 10.56
N ILE A 586 -17.92 -8.88 9.51
CA ILE A 586 -16.81 -7.94 9.34
C ILE A 586 -17.06 -7.13 8.07
N LEU A 587 -17.39 -5.85 8.26
CA LEU A 587 -17.57 -4.88 7.21
C LEU A 587 -16.23 -4.16 6.92
N ALA A 588 -15.86 -4.13 5.64
CA ALA A 588 -14.64 -3.48 5.15
C ALA A 588 -14.95 -2.46 4.04
N GLU A 589 -15.81 -1.49 4.36
CA GLU A 589 -16.13 -0.36 3.46
C GLU A 589 -14.87 0.47 3.17
N GLN A 590 -14.70 0.88 1.92
CA GLN A 590 -13.55 1.64 1.45
C GLN A 590 -13.85 3.14 1.29
N ASP A 591 -15.12 3.52 1.16
CA ASP A 591 -15.51 4.92 1.07
C ASP A 591 -15.68 5.53 2.48
N PRO A 592 -14.86 6.54 2.85
CA PRO A 592 -14.96 7.17 4.17
C PRO A 592 -16.29 7.91 4.40
N LEU A 593 -16.95 8.40 3.34
CA LEU A 593 -18.26 9.04 3.45
C LEU A 593 -19.34 8.00 3.78
N ARG A 594 -19.23 6.80 3.19
CA ARG A 594 -20.11 5.67 3.53
C ARG A 594 -19.89 5.16 4.94
N ILE A 595 -18.63 5.04 5.36
CA ILE A 595 -18.29 4.72 6.75
C ILE A 595 -18.94 5.74 7.70
N LYS A 596 -18.78 7.04 7.44
CA LYS A 596 -19.41 8.06 8.27
C LYS A 596 -20.93 7.93 8.31
N GLY A 597 -21.57 7.66 7.18
CA GLY A 597 -23.02 7.43 7.08
C GLY A 597 -23.46 6.22 7.90
N ILE A 598 -22.81 5.06 7.73
CA ILE A 598 -23.04 3.84 8.50
C ILE A 598 -22.95 4.13 10.01
N LEU A 599 -21.85 4.76 10.45
CA LEU A 599 -21.65 5.08 11.87
C LEU A 599 -22.70 6.04 12.43
N GLY A 600 -23.31 6.88 11.59
CA GLY A 600 -24.39 7.78 11.96
C GLY A 600 -25.74 7.07 12.19
N THR A 601 -25.88 5.84 11.72
CA THR A 601 -27.10 5.03 11.91
C THR A 601 -27.05 4.09 13.11
N CYS A 602 -25.89 3.94 13.74
CA CYS A 602 -25.73 3.05 14.89
C CYS A 602 -26.32 3.68 16.17
N ASP A 603 -26.84 2.84 17.06
CA ASP A 603 -27.26 3.21 18.40
C ASP A 603 -26.05 3.43 19.33
N LEU A 604 -25.01 2.61 19.14
CA LEU A 604 -23.76 2.62 19.88
C LEU A 604 -22.56 2.24 18.99
N VAL A 605 -21.44 2.95 19.16
CA VAL A 605 -20.15 2.63 18.55
C VAL A 605 -19.08 2.40 19.62
N ILE A 606 -18.47 1.22 19.64
CA ILE A 606 -17.33 0.91 20.52
C ILE A 606 -16.06 0.94 19.68
N ALA A 607 -15.17 1.91 19.91
CA ALA A 607 -14.06 2.14 18.99
C ALA A 607 -12.77 2.60 19.65
N SER A 608 -11.65 2.27 19.00
CA SER A 608 -10.31 2.77 19.37
C SER A 608 -9.59 3.45 18.19
N ARG A 609 -10.39 3.93 17.23
CA ARG A 609 -9.96 4.72 16.08
C ARG A 609 -10.52 6.13 16.22
N PHE A 610 -9.61 7.10 16.35
CA PHE A 610 -9.97 8.50 16.57
C PHE A 610 -11.05 9.04 15.61
N HIS A 611 -10.87 8.92 14.29
CA HIS A 611 -11.84 9.45 13.32
C HIS A 611 -13.15 8.66 13.26
N ALA A 612 -13.17 7.42 13.75
CA ALA A 612 -14.43 6.70 13.91
C ALA A 612 -15.24 7.34 15.03
N LEU A 613 -14.59 7.60 16.17
CA LEU A 613 -15.19 8.30 17.32
C LEU A 613 -15.67 9.71 16.93
N VAL A 614 -14.84 10.50 16.24
CA VAL A 614 -15.28 11.82 15.72
C VAL A 614 -16.46 11.67 14.78
N SER A 615 -16.44 10.68 13.88
CA SER A 615 -17.51 10.48 12.91
C SER A 615 -18.84 10.16 13.59
N SER A 616 -18.84 9.34 14.62
CA SER A 616 -20.02 8.96 15.41
C SER A 616 -20.49 10.10 16.32
N LEU A 617 -19.60 10.65 17.16
CA LEU A 617 -19.95 11.70 18.12
C LEU A 617 -20.49 12.96 17.42
N SER A 618 -19.92 13.34 16.26
CA SER A 618 -20.41 14.50 15.51
C SER A 618 -21.81 14.34 14.92
N GLN A 619 -22.36 13.13 14.95
CA GLN A 619 -23.72 12.81 14.48
C GLN A 619 -24.67 12.52 15.66
N GLY A 620 -24.22 12.72 16.90
CA GLY A 620 -25.02 12.43 18.09
C GLY A 620 -25.10 10.93 18.42
N VAL A 621 -24.21 10.11 17.86
CA VAL A 621 -24.14 8.68 18.17
C VAL A 621 -23.27 8.47 19.40
N LEU A 622 -23.76 7.66 20.34
CA LEU A 622 -23.05 7.35 21.57
C LEU A 622 -21.85 6.46 21.29
N CYS A 623 -20.73 6.78 21.93
CA CYS A 623 -19.48 6.06 21.75
C CYS A 623 -18.94 5.57 23.08
N ILE A 624 -18.42 4.34 23.12
CA ILE A 624 -17.50 3.89 24.16
C ILE A 624 -16.10 3.80 23.55
N GLY A 625 -15.17 4.57 24.08
CA GLY A 625 -13.83 4.72 23.54
C GLY A 625 -12.77 3.97 24.32
N ALA A 626 -11.71 3.55 23.64
CA ALA A 626 -10.42 3.28 24.27
C ALA A 626 -9.31 3.98 23.46
N GLY A 627 -8.41 4.68 24.14
CA GLY A 627 -7.40 5.55 23.52
C GLY A 627 -5.98 5.30 24.03
N TRP A 628 -4.99 5.77 23.28
CA TRP A 628 -3.56 5.61 23.59
C TRP A 628 -2.82 6.96 23.75
N SER A 629 -3.56 8.09 23.71
CA SER A 629 -2.99 9.44 23.77
C SER A 629 -4.02 10.46 24.24
N HIS A 630 -3.55 11.60 24.77
CA HIS A 630 -4.40 12.70 25.29
C HIS A 630 -5.53 13.14 24.33
N LYS A 631 -5.35 13.06 23.01
CA LYS A 631 -6.39 13.48 22.05
C LYS A 631 -7.73 12.77 22.22
N TYR A 632 -7.74 11.54 22.75
CA TYR A 632 -8.99 10.82 23.00
C TYR A 632 -9.72 11.41 24.20
N GLU A 633 -8.99 11.74 25.28
CA GLU A 633 -9.56 12.38 26.47
C GLU A 633 -10.16 13.74 26.11
N THR A 634 -9.43 14.54 25.34
CA THR A 634 -9.92 15.85 24.87
C THR A 634 -11.13 15.71 23.97
N LEU A 635 -11.16 14.71 23.09
CA LEU A 635 -12.32 14.43 22.23
C LEU A 635 -13.58 14.11 23.06
N PHE A 636 -13.50 13.19 24.01
CA PHE A 636 -14.69 12.84 24.81
C PHE A 636 -15.13 14.00 25.72
N ALA A 637 -14.19 14.82 26.21
CA ALA A 637 -14.52 16.05 26.92
C ALA A 637 -15.21 17.09 26.01
N ASP A 638 -14.72 17.26 24.77
CA ASP A 638 -15.29 18.17 23.77
C ASP A 638 -16.73 17.82 23.39
N TYR A 639 -17.11 16.54 23.50
CA TYR A 639 -18.46 16.04 23.23
C TYR A 639 -19.29 15.79 24.50
N GLY A 640 -18.79 16.20 25.68
CA GLY A 640 -19.55 16.21 26.92
C GLY A 640 -19.79 14.82 27.54
N CYS A 641 -18.95 13.84 27.24
CA CYS A 641 -19.06 12.46 27.74
C CYS A 641 -17.71 11.83 28.13
N PRO A 642 -16.83 12.50 28.91
CA PRO A 642 -15.51 11.98 29.30
C PRO A 642 -15.56 10.60 29.97
N GLU A 643 -16.65 10.29 30.68
CA GLU A 643 -16.91 9.02 31.35
C GLU A 643 -17.00 7.81 30.41
N LEU A 644 -17.25 8.04 29.12
CA LEU A 644 -17.35 6.98 28.11
C LEU A 644 -15.99 6.63 27.46
N LEU A 645 -14.90 7.26 27.87
CA LEU A 645 -13.54 6.86 27.51
C LEU A 645 -12.98 5.93 28.59
N VAL A 646 -12.71 4.68 28.22
CA VAL A 646 -12.39 3.61 29.16
C VAL A 646 -10.88 3.28 29.15
N PRO A 647 -10.21 3.22 30.33
CA PRO A 647 -8.86 2.68 30.44
C PRO A 647 -8.89 1.15 30.37
N ILE A 648 -8.06 0.56 29.50
CA ILE A 648 -8.08 -0.89 29.21
C ILE A 648 -7.68 -1.74 30.43
N GLU A 649 -6.81 -1.24 31.32
CA GLU A 649 -6.30 -2.01 32.47
C GLU A 649 -7.32 -2.24 33.60
N ARG A 650 -8.42 -1.47 33.64
CA ARG A 650 -9.33 -1.40 34.81
C ARG A 650 -10.76 -1.86 34.53
N THR A 651 -10.98 -2.68 33.51
CA THR A 651 -12.35 -3.06 33.08
C THR A 651 -12.99 -4.20 33.86
N GLY A 652 -12.59 -4.45 35.11
CA GLY A 652 -13.30 -5.39 35.99
C GLY A 652 -14.78 -4.99 36.10
N GLY A 653 -15.70 -5.77 35.51
CA GLY A 653 -17.16 -5.64 35.58
C GLY A 653 -17.80 -4.38 34.97
N ARG A 654 -17.14 -3.22 35.02
CA ARG A 654 -17.73 -1.88 34.76
C ARG A 654 -18.10 -1.60 33.31
N ILE A 655 -17.55 -2.34 32.35
CA ILE A 655 -17.89 -2.13 30.92
C ILE A 655 -19.31 -2.57 30.61
N GLY A 656 -19.82 -3.60 31.29
CA GLY A 656 -21.20 -4.06 31.14
C GLY A 656 -22.19 -3.01 31.63
N GLU A 657 -21.95 -2.44 32.81
CA GLU A 657 -22.75 -1.34 33.37
C GLU A 657 -22.78 -0.11 32.45
N MET A 658 -21.64 0.22 31.83
CA MET A 658 -21.54 1.33 30.89
C MET A 658 -22.33 1.06 29.60
N ILE A 659 -22.22 -0.15 29.03
CA ILE A 659 -23.04 -0.56 27.89
C ILE A 659 -24.53 -0.47 28.25
N ASP A 660 -24.91 -0.88 29.46
CA ASP A 660 -26.30 -0.85 29.92
C ASP A 660 -26.82 0.56 30.07
N THR A 661 -26.03 1.45 30.65
CA THR A 661 -26.36 2.87 30.79
C THR A 661 -26.55 3.53 29.43
N VAL A 662 -25.68 3.23 28.47
CA VAL A 662 -25.70 3.82 27.12
C VAL A 662 -26.87 3.30 26.28
N LEU A 663 -27.25 2.04 26.45
CA LEU A 663 -28.38 1.42 25.75
C LEU A 663 -29.73 1.61 26.45
N ASP A 664 -29.74 2.08 27.70
CA ASP A 664 -30.97 2.41 28.41
C ASP A 664 -31.74 3.56 27.73
N ARG A 665 -33.06 3.43 27.65
CA ARG A 665 -33.91 4.41 26.95
C ARG A 665 -33.98 5.77 27.67
N GLY A 666 -33.79 5.80 28.99
CA GLY A 666 -33.83 7.02 29.79
C GLY A 666 -32.45 7.65 29.95
N GLU A 667 -31.54 6.94 30.59
CA GLU A 667 -30.17 7.42 30.85
C GLU A 667 -29.37 7.59 29.56
N GLY A 668 -29.49 6.66 28.61
CA GLY A 668 -28.84 6.76 27.30
C GLY A 668 -29.30 7.99 26.52
N GLU A 669 -30.60 8.32 26.56
CA GLU A 669 -31.10 9.52 25.86
C GLU A 669 -30.62 10.82 26.53
N LYS A 670 -30.48 10.87 27.85
CA LYS A 670 -29.87 12.02 28.54
C LYS A 670 -28.43 12.24 28.07
N ILE A 671 -27.64 11.17 27.94
CA ILE A 671 -26.26 11.26 27.44
C ILE A 671 -26.29 11.67 25.96
N ARG A 672 -27.18 11.10 25.16
CA ARG A 672 -27.31 11.41 23.73
C ARG A 672 -27.63 12.88 23.49
N MET A 673 -28.51 13.47 24.29
CA MET A 673 -28.82 14.89 24.24
C MET A 673 -27.60 15.76 24.55
N LYS A 674 -26.81 15.41 25.57
CA LYS A 674 -25.53 16.11 25.87
C LYS A 674 -24.55 16.02 24.70
N VAL A 675 -24.41 14.83 24.10
CA VAL A 675 -23.53 14.62 22.94
C VAL A 675 -24.01 15.42 21.73
N ARG A 676 -25.32 15.47 21.46
CA ARG A 676 -25.90 16.28 20.37
C ARG A 676 -25.65 17.77 20.54
N THR A 677 -25.95 18.32 21.71
CA THR A 677 -25.68 19.75 22.03
C THR A 677 -24.19 20.07 21.89
N SER A 678 -23.32 19.18 22.38
CA SER A 678 -21.87 19.37 22.25
C SER A 678 -21.41 19.26 20.80
N ALA A 679 -21.98 18.33 20.02
CA ALA A 679 -21.70 18.17 18.60
C ALA A 679 -22.06 19.42 17.79
N GLU A 680 -23.21 20.05 18.07
CA GLU A 680 -23.61 21.33 17.47
C GLU A 680 -22.57 22.43 17.77
N ARG A 681 -22.18 22.58 19.04
CA ARG A 681 -21.14 23.54 19.44
C ARG A 681 -19.80 23.28 18.73
N GLN A 682 -19.38 22.02 18.61
CA GLN A 682 -18.14 21.69 17.91
C GLN A 682 -18.25 21.96 16.40
N ARG A 683 -19.43 21.73 15.79
CA ARG A 683 -19.69 22.06 14.37
C ARG A 683 -19.64 23.57 14.13
N GLU A 684 -20.20 24.38 15.02
CA GLU A 684 -20.11 25.84 14.95
C GLU A 684 -18.67 26.35 15.04
N ARG A 685 -17.87 25.80 15.96
CA ARG A 685 -16.44 26.11 16.08
C ARG A 685 -15.68 25.74 14.79
N THR A 686 -15.93 24.57 14.22
CA THR A 686 -15.35 24.18 12.93
C THR A 686 -15.79 25.10 11.79
N ALA A 687 -17.07 25.49 11.75
CA ALA A 687 -17.59 26.40 10.74
C ALA A 687 -16.91 27.79 10.84
N SER A 688 -16.71 28.27 12.06
CA SER A 688 -15.97 29.51 12.31
C SER A 688 -14.51 29.43 11.86
N MET A 689 -13.84 28.31 12.14
CA MET A 689 -12.49 28.03 11.64
C MET A 689 -12.45 28.05 10.11
N TRP A 690 -13.39 27.38 9.43
CA TRP A 690 -13.44 27.40 7.97
C TRP A 690 -13.71 28.77 7.38
N ARG A 691 -14.57 29.60 7.99
CA ARG A 691 -14.76 30.99 7.57
C ARG A 691 -13.44 31.76 7.58
N GLU A 692 -12.67 31.63 8.65
CA GLU A 692 -11.37 32.28 8.78
C GLU A 692 -10.35 31.77 7.72
N VAL A 693 -10.28 30.45 7.52
CA VAL A 693 -9.41 29.85 6.48
C VAL A 693 -9.80 30.35 5.09
N LEU A 694 -11.10 30.36 4.77
CA LEU A 694 -11.61 30.78 3.47
C LEU A 694 -11.39 32.28 3.22
N GLU A 695 -11.62 33.13 4.23
CA GLU A 695 -11.31 34.56 4.16
C GLU A 695 -9.82 34.82 3.91
N MET A 696 -8.95 34.03 4.54
CA MET A 696 -7.50 34.16 4.38
C MET A 696 -7.01 33.79 2.98
N ILE A 697 -7.61 32.77 2.35
CA ILE A 697 -7.16 32.27 1.05
C ILE A 697 -7.88 32.92 -0.14
N LYS A 698 -9.04 33.56 0.06
CA LYS A 698 -9.80 34.21 -1.01
C LYS A 698 -8.94 35.19 -1.84
N PRO A 699 -9.06 35.18 -3.19
CA PRO A 699 -8.34 36.12 -4.04
C PRO A 699 -8.68 37.58 -3.69
N GLY A 700 -7.67 38.41 -3.40
CA GLY A 700 -7.84 39.85 -3.13
C GLY A 700 -7.65 40.31 -1.67
N SER A 701 -7.54 39.41 -0.70
CA SER A 701 -7.32 39.75 0.72
C SER A 701 -5.94 40.38 1.02
N ALA A 702 -4.99 40.32 0.08
CA ALA A 702 -3.59 40.73 0.27
C ALA A 702 -3.23 42.15 -0.23
N LYS A 703 -4.17 42.96 -0.75
CA LYS A 703 -3.86 44.31 -1.26
C LYS A 703 -4.31 45.50 -0.38
N ALA A 704 -4.93 45.25 0.78
CA ALA A 704 -5.49 46.34 1.61
C ALA A 704 -4.62 46.79 2.81
N LYS A 705 -3.37 46.30 2.96
CA LYS A 705 -2.45 46.77 4.01
C LYS A 705 -1.12 47.23 3.41
N GLY A 706 -1.13 48.42 2.84
CA GLY A 706 0.04 49.03 2.21
C GLY A 706 -0.27 50.35 1.50
N SER A 707 -1.12 51.18 2.09
CA SER A 707 -1.24 52.61 1.74
C SER A 707 -1.91 53.35 2.91
N SER A 708 -1.12 53.64 3.93
CA SER A 708 -1.29 54.76 4.86
C SER A 708 0.03 54.98 5.58
#